data_AF-H3HE91-F1
#
_entry.id   AF-H3HE91-F1
#
_cell.length_a   1.000
_cell.length_b   1.000
_cell.length_c   1.000
_cell.angle_alpha   90.00
_cell.angle_beta   90.00
_cell.angle_gamma   90.00
#
_symmetry.space_group_name_H-M   'P 1'
#
loop_
_entity.id
_entity.type
_entity.pdbx_description
1 polymer ?
#
loop_
_entity_poly.entity_id
_entity_poly.type
_entity_poly.pdbx_seq_one_letter_code
_entity_poly.pdbx_strand_id
1 'polypeptide(L)'
;METSPLLEKQWSQSKQPPAWHDFVDLSAMAAQVSMATLARAALLAIDSVFLGHLGVKELAAASLAQLWTSPALYSVWASASALNTLCGQSWGAGNRELTGIWLQFGLMITTLLSVPVTIWYWCVGYVLEYSTSDQEVIALATTFSRVLSGSILPSLLYCCLRQYLQAMGVLVPTTIVGMVSIFVAVGSNYVLIYGVGSWHGLGFVGSPIATVVASWFQPIALFSYAILYKKHHHRAWYGWNTHALTLGRLRAFLRVAGPISSNSFVSNLANALVALVAARLGARVIAANAVISGLWTLLWALFWGYGCATQVRVANYLGAGKPDLARRITGLGFICTIVVVVLIATVASVMDQHIIALYTTDKELLTTCKLVLPVFLAACVFEAVEILGAGALTGMSQVHTVFWTSAIATWLINLPVAYIGGITMGYGFPALWVGVLSMELLKVGSYSLTLSHVRWGDMAERVKEAAESAPDMEQSRAHMGDANGDAPLGKWAQRQEARRNMYATSTEQVRVHRRGLGASSASSAAAMCQKCLRPGHWTYECKNEAVYVQRPSRSQQLKNPKLRQPFNKDKPPELQDEEKAAEKSKKLKRKDKDNKAKKKSSSSHTRHSDSDSSSDSSSSSSDSSGSDSDSSSSSSDSDRSGRRRHHSKRQRKN
;
A
#
# COMPACT_ATOMS: atom_id res chain seq x y z
N MET A 1 10.69 54.15 10.10
CA MET A 1 11.93 53.74 9.39
C MET A 1 12.82 53.14 10.46
N GLU A 2 13.14 51.86 10.52
CA GLU A 2 13.52 50.91 9.46
C GLU A 2 12.97 49.51 9.80
N THR A 3 12.36 48.85 8.82
CA THR A 3 12.07 47.42 8.86
C THR A 3 13.29 46.67 8.34
N SER A 4 14.03 46.01 9.22
CA SER A 4 15.13 45.12 8.87
C SER A 4 14.63 43.92 8.03
N PRO A 5 15.10 43.74 6.78
CA PRO A 5 14.69 42.65 5.89
C PRO A 5 15.72 41.52 5.99
N LEU A 6 15.71 40.74 7.07
CA LEU A 6 16.62 39.60 7.21
C LEU A 6 15.91 38.44 7.89
N LEU A 7 15.01 37.79 7.15
CA LEU A 7 14.66 36.36 7.28
C LEU A 7 13.70 35.94 6.15
N GLU A 8 13.96 36.38 4.92
CA GLU A 8 13.40 35.67 3.77
C GLU A 8 14.18 34.37 3.66
N LYS A 9 13.63 33.28 4.21
CA LYS A 9 14.10 31.93 3.97
C LYS A 9 14.09 31.74 2.46
N GLN A 10 15.25 31.90 1.82
CA GLN A 10 15.50 31.35 0.50
C GLN A 10 15.36 29.83 0.65
N TRP A 11 14.14 29.33 0.43
CA TRP A 11 13.94 27.93 0.10
C TRP A 11 14.84 27.70 -1.11
N SER A 12 15.93 26.97 -0.91
CA SER A 12 16.76 26.50 -2.01
C SER A 12 15.82 25.88 -3.02
N GLN A 13 15.61 26.54 -4.16
CA GLN A 13 14.84 25.99 -5.27
C GLN A 13 15.61 24.75 -5.73
N SER A 14 15.29 23.59 -5.14
CA SER A 14 15.68 22.32 -5.71
C SER A 14 15.11 22.35 -7.11
N LYS A 15 15.97 22.33 -8.14
CA LYS A 15 15.56 22.29 -9.56
C LYS A 15 14.39 21.33 -9.67
N GLN A 16 13.19 21.87 -9.91
CA GLN A 16 12.00 21.05 -10.04
C GLN A 16 12.23 20.14 -11.26
N PRO A 17 11.90 18.84 -11.18
CA PRO A 17 12.04 17.97 -12.33
C PRO A 17 11.25 18.54 -13.53
N PRO A 18 11.75 18.39 -14.76
CA PRO A 18 11.04 18.87 -15.94
C PRO A 18 9.65 18.21 -16.05
N ALA A 19 8.67 18.96 -16.56
CA ALA A 19 7.25 18.54 -16.64
C ALA A 19 7.07 17.21 -17.38
N TRP A 20 7.98 16.94 -18.31
CA TRP A 20 7.98 15.72 -19.11
C TRP A 20 8.12 14.45 -18.25
N HIS A 21 8.96 14.46 -17.21
CA HIS A 21 9.10 13.29 -16.35
C HIS A 21 7.81 13.04 -15.58
N ASP A 22 7.18 14.09 -15.03
CA ASP A 22 5.88 13.99 -14.35
C ASP A 22 4.79 13.44 -15.29
N PHE A 23 4.79 13.84 -16.57
CA PHE A 23 3.86 13.36 -17.59
C PHE A 23 4.02 11.87 -17.89
N VAL A 24 5.25 11.43 -18.19
CA VAL A 24 5.54 10.03 -18.51
C VAL A 24 5.20 9.12 -17.33
N ASP A 25 5.54 9.56 -16.13
CA ASP A 25 5.25 8.86 -14.89
C ASP A 25 3.76 8.73 -14.60
N LEU A 26 3.00 9.81 -14.79
CA LEU A 26 1.54 9.83 -14.59
C LEU A 26 0.83 8.95 -15.61
N SER A 27 1.18 9.09 -16.89
CA SER A 27 0.59 8.32 -17.99
C SER A 27 0.92 6.83 -17.91
N ALA A 28 2.16 6.47 -17.55
CA ALA A 28 2.54 5.07 -17.33
C ALA A 28 1.75 4.44 -16.18
N MET A 29 1.58 5.17 -15.08
CA MET A 29 0.77 4.71 -13.95
C MET A 29 -0.70 4.61 -14.32
N ALA A 30 -1.25 5.61 -15.01
CA ALA A 30 -2.64 5.61 -15.47
C ALA A 30 -2.92 4.41 -16.39
N ALA A 31 -2.08 4.18 -17.40
CA ALA A 31 -2.20 3.05 -18.32
C ALA A 31 -2.20 1.70 -17.59
N GLN A 32 -1.30 1.53 -16.61
CA GLN A 32 -1.25 0.30 -15.81
C GLN A 32 -2.50 0.09 -14.96
N VAL A 33 -3.01 1.15 -14.33
CA VAL A 33 -4.24 1.07 -13.54
C VAL A 33 -5.43 0.78 -14.44
N SER A 34 -5.54 1.46 -15.60
CA SER A 34 -6.60 1.22 -16.59
C SER A 34 -6.58 -0.21 -17.11
N MET A 35 -5.42 -0.76 -17.47
CA MET A 35 -5.29 -2.15 -17.89
C MET A 35 -5.75 -3.12 -16.79
N ALA A 36 -5.39 -2.86 -15.54
CA ALA A 36 -5.85 -3.69 -14.42
C ALA A 36 -7.37 -3.58 -14.18
N THR A 37 -7.97 -2.41 -14.40
CA THR A 37 -9.43 -2.22 -14.32
C THR A 37 -10.15 -2.91 -15.48
N LEU A 38 -9.63 -2.80 -16.70
CA LEU A 38 -10.15 -3.51 -17.87
C LEU A 38 -10.04 -5.03 -17.71
N ALA A 39 -8.94 -5.53 -17.17
CA ALA A 39 -8.80 -6.95 -16.84
C ALA A 39 -9.88 -7.43 -15.86
N ARG A 40 -10.23 -6.60 -14.86
CA ARG A 40 -11.33 -6.89 -13.94
C ARG A 40 -12.69 -6.88 -14.64
N ALA A 41 -12.94 -5.91 -15.52
CA ALA A 41 -14.18 -5.88 -16.30
C ALA A 41 -14.30 -7.13 -17.20
N ALA A 42 -13.21 -7.57 -17.81
CA ALA A 42 -13.15 -8.79 -18.60
C ALA A 42 -13.47 -10.03 -17.77
N LEU A 43 -12.99 -10.13 -16.52
CA LEU A 43 -13.32 -11.25 -15.62
C LEU A 43 -14.84 -11.36 -15.40
N LEU A 44 -15.51 -10.24 -15.13
CA LEU A 44 -16.97 -10.23 -14.96
C LEU A 44 -17.70 -10.63 -16.25
N ALA A 45 -17.24 -10.13 -17.40
CA ALA A 45 -17.81 -10.46 -18.69
C ALA A 45 -17.66 -11.95 -19.04
N ILE A 46 -16.51 -12.55 -18.71
CA ILE A 46 -16.26 -13.99 -18.94
C ILE A 46 -17.29 -14.84 -18.19
N ASP A 47 -17.50 -14.57 -16.90
CA ASP A 47 -18.47 -15.32 -16.08
C ASP A 47 -19.88 -15.21 -16.70
N SER A 48 -20.29 -14.01 -17.14
CA SER A 48 -21.58 -13.81 -17.83
C SER A 48 -21.67 -14.56 -19.15
N VAL A 49 -20.60 -14.64 -19.95
CA VAL A 49 -20.60 -15.38 -21.22
C VAL A 49 -20.80 -16.87 -20.98
N PHE A 50 -20.08 -17.47 -20.02
CA PHE A 50 -20.26 -18.89 -19.72
C PHE A 50 -21.66 -19.21 -19.18
N LEU A 51 -22.18 -18.38 -18.28
CA LEU A 51 -23.54 -18.53 -17.75
C LEU A 51 -24.60 -18.36 -18.84
N GLY A 52 -24.40 -17.44 -19.79
CA GLY A 52 -25.29 -17.25 -20.93
C GLY A 52 -25.37 -18.46 -21.86
N HIS A 53 -24.30 -19.25 -21.98
CA HIS A 53 -24.31 -20.51 -22.75
C HIS A 53 -24.99 -21.67 -22.00
N LEU A 54 -25.08 -21.61 -20.67
CA LEU A 54 -25.80 -22.62 -19.88
C LEU A 54 -27.31 -22.42 -20.00
N GLY A 55 -27.77 -21.17 -19.94
CA GLY A 55 -29.17 -20.84 -20.19
C GLY A 55 -29.57 -19.46 -19.68
N VAL A 56 -30.76 -19.04 -20.10
CA VAL A 56 -31.30 -17.71 -19.78
C VAL A 56 -31.63 -17.57 -18.29
N LYS A 57 -32.12 -18.65 -17.65
CA LYS A 57 -32.47 -18.65 -16.23
C LYS A 57 -31.23 -18.55 -15.35
N GLU A 58 -30.15 -19.22 -15.74
CA GLU A 58 -28.86 -19.23 -15.07
C GLU A 58 -28.20 -17.85 -15.11
N LEU A 59 -28.17 -17.23 -16.30
CA LEU A 59 -27.67 -15.87 -16.46
C LEU A 59 -28.50 -14.84 -15.69
N ALA A 60 -29.83 -14.97 -15.73
CA ALA A 60 -30.75 -14.10 -14.97
C ALA A 60 -30.54 -14.25 -13.46
N ALA A 61 -30.42 -15.48 -12.96
CA ALA A 61 -30.16 -15.76 -11.56
C ALA A 61 -28.83 -15.17 -11.07
N ALA A 62 -27.75 -15.31 -11.84
CA ALA A 62 -26.46 -14.73 -11.50
C ALA A 62 -26.47 -13.19 -11.52
N SER A 63 -27.13 -12.59 -12.52
CA SER A 63 -27.28 -11.13 -12.61
C SER A 63 -28.11 -10.56 -11.47
N LEU A 64 -29.19 -11.25 -11.08
CA LEU A 64 -30.05 -10.87 -9.97
C LEU A 64 -29.33 -11.03 -8.62
N ALA A 65 -28.55 -12.11 -8.45
CA ALA A 65 -27.66 -12.27 -7.30
C ALA A 65 -26.66 -11.11 -7.21
N GLN A 66 -26.00 -10.76 -8.32
CA GLN A 66 -25.05 -9.65 -8.38
C GLN A 66 -25.70 -8.30 -8.06
N LEU A 67 -26.95 -8.06 -8.44
CA LEU A 67 -27.67 -6.82 -8.15
C LEU A 67 -27.74 -6.52 -6.64
N TRP A 68 -27.98 -7.55 -5.81
CA TRP A 68 -28.10 -7.40 -4.35
C TRP A 68 -26.78 -7.59 -3.60
N THR A 69 -25.84 -8.33 -4.18
CA THR A 69 -24.54 -8.64 -3.55
C THR A 69 -23.45 -7.61 -3.85
N SER A 70 -23.52 -6.94 -5.00
CA SER A 70 -22.51 -5.97 -5.46
C SER A 70 -22.38 -4.72 -4.57
N PRO A 71 -23.48 -4.05 -4.14
CA PRO A 71 -23.37 -2.82 -3.34
C PRO A 71 -22.59 -3.04 -2.03
N ALA A 72 -22.85 -4.16 -1.35
CA ALA A 72 -22.16 -4.52 -0.11
C ALA A 72 -20.67 -4.76 -0.36
N LEU A 73 -20.31 -5.56 -1.36
CA LEU A 73 -18.90 -5.86 -1.67
C LEU A 73 -18.14 -4.62 -2.15
N TYR A 74 -18.71 -3.81 -3.04
CA TYR A 74 -18.07 -2.61 -3.56
C TYR A 74 -17.89 -1.51 -2.52
N SER A 75 -18.72 -1.47 -1.48
CA SER A 75 -18.51 -0.55 -0.35
C SER A 75 -17.20 -0.85 0.38
N VAL A 76 -17.00 -2.10 0.79
CA VAL A 76 -15.78 -2.55 1.47
C VAL A 76 -14.57 -2.47 0.54
N TRP A 77 -14.75 -2.83 -0.73
CA TRP A 77 -13.68 -2.70 -1.73
C TRP A 77 -13.24 -1.24 -1.93
N ALA A 78 -14.18 -0.29 -1.96
CA ALA A 78 -13.88 1.13 -2.08
C ALA A 78 -13.19 1.67 -0.81
N SER A 79 -13.54 1.17 0.38
CA SER A 79 -12.87 1.54 1.64
C SER A 79 -11.37 1.31 1.59
N ALA A 80 -10.92 0.28 0.87
CA ALA A 80 -9.50 0.02 0.67
C ALA A 80 -8.82 1.23 0.00
N SER A 81 -9.48 1.94 -0.93
CA SER A 81 -8.90 3.07 -1.70
C SER A 81 -8.34 4.19 -0.82
N ALA A 82 -8.75 4.27 0.45
CA ALA A 82 -8.11 5.10 1.45
C ALA A 82 -6.60 4.83 1.58
N LEU A 83 -6.14 3.61 1.31
CA LEU A 83 -4.74 3.21 1.26
C LEU A 83 -3.97 3.98 0.18
N ASN A 84 -4.56 4.27 -0.98
CA ASN A 84 -3.88 5.08 -2.00
C ASN A 84 -3.49 6.46 -1.46
N THR A 85 -4.40 7.07 -0.68
CA THR A 85 -4.17 8.36 -0.03
C THR A 85 -3.21 8.25 1.15
N LEU A 86 -3.51 7.41 2.15
CA LEU A 86 -2.74 7.35 3.40
C LEU A 86 -1.35 6.73 3.23
N CYS A 87 -1.25 5.64 2.45
CA CYS A 87 0.05 5.06 2.09
C CYS A 87 0.82 6.01 1.17
N GLY A 88 0.16 6.69 0.24
CA GLY A 88 0.81 7.66 -0.64
C GLY A 88 1.41 8.85 0.14
N GLN A 89 0.63 9.45 1.04
CA GLN A 89 1.07 10.56 1.89
C GLN A 89 2.25 10.14 2.79
N SER A 90 2.17 9.00 3.47
CA SER A 90 3.26 8.50 4.31
C SER A 90 4.52 8.12 3.51
N TRP A 91 4.35 7.53 2.32
CA TRP A 91 5.46 7.20 1.43
C TRP A 91 6.16 8.46 0.90
N GLY A 92 5.38 9.48 0.51
CA GLY A 92 5.87 10.79 0.12
C GLY A 92 6.64 11.52 1.21
N ALA A 93 6.16 11.43 2.46
CA ALA A 93 6.84 11.99 3.64
C ALA A 93 8.14 11.25 3.99
N GLY A 94 8.43 10.11 3.37
CA GLY A 94 9.58 9.27 3.68
C GLY A 94 9.37 8.37 4.91
N ASN A 95 8.19 8.41 5.54
CA ASN A 95 7.83 7.60 6.69
C ASN A 95 7.34 6.20 6.25
N ARG A 96 8.30 5.36 5.87
CA ARG A 96 8.01 4.02 5.32
C ARG A 96 7.38 3.07 6.31
N GLU A 97 7.67 3.23 7.61
CA GLU A 97 7.06 2.41 8.66
C GLU A 97 5.55 2.69 8.75
N LEU A 98 5.16 3.96 8.70
CA LEU A 98 3.75 4.36 8.73
C LEU A 98 2.98 3.83 7.51
N THR A 99 3.61 3.77 6.33
CA THR A 99 3.01 3.14 5.14
C THR A 99 2.66 1.67 5.38
N GLY A 100 3.53 0.93 6.06
CA GLY A 100 3.25 -0.45 6.45
C GLY A 100 2.12 -0.56 7.48
N ILE A 101 2.09 0.35 8.46
CA ILE A 101 1.02 0.39 9.46
C ILE A 101 -0.34 0.66 8.81
N TRP A 102 -0.43 1.55 7.83
CA TRP A 102 -1.69 1.79 7.11
C TRP A 102 -2.18 0.55 6.36
N LEU A 103 -1.29 -0.23 5.74
CA LEU A 103 -1.66 -1.50 5.13
C LEU A 103 -2.15 -2.51 6.19
N GLN A 104 -1.63 -2.51 7.43
CA GLN A 104 -2.15 -3.35 8.53
C GLN A 104 -3.59 -2.98 8.86
N PHE A 105 -3.88 -1.69 8.99
CA PHE A 105 -5.25 -1.20 9.19
C PHE A 105 -6.17 -1.59 8.04
N GLY A 106 -5.73 -1.41 6.79
CA GLY A 106 -6.49 -1.82 5.61
C GLY A 106 -6.83 -3.30 5.61
N LEU A 107 -5.85 -4.17 5.84
CA LEU A 107 -6.06 -5.63 5.91
C LEU A 107 -6.98 -6.02 7.07
N MET A 108 -6.77 -5.44 8.26
CA MET A 108 -7.58 -5.73 9.44
C MET A 108 -9.04 -5.30 9.25
N ILE A 109 -9.27 -4.07 8.79
CA ILE A 109 -10.62 -3.50 8.62
C ILE A 109 -11.35 -4.21 7.49
N THR A 110 -10.70 -4.48 6.36
CA THR A 110 -11.36 -5.20 5.26
C THR A 110 -11.66 -6.66 5.62
N THR A 111 -10.81 -7.32 6.39
CA THR A 111 -11.09 -8.68 6.93
C THR A 111 -12.24 -8.65 7.95
N LEU A 112 -12.30 -7.63 8.81
CA LEU A 112 -13.41 -7.47 9.75
C LEU A 112 -14.73 -7.22 9.01
N LEU A 113 -14.71 -6.34 8.00
CA LEU A 113 -15.87 -6.02 7.16
C LEU A 113 -16.24 -7.13 6.17
N SER A 114 -15.34 -8.08 5.88
CA SER A 114 -15.70 -9.24 5.04
C SER A 114 -16.69 -10.17 5.74
N VAL A 115 -16.69 -10.23 7.07
CA VAL A 115 -17.63 -11.05 7.86
C VAL A 115 -19.09 -10.62 7.66
N PRO A 116 -19.49 -9.36 7.91
CA PRO A 116 -20.88 -8.94 7.67
C PRO A 116 -21.28 -9.03 6.19
N VAL A 117 -20.37 -8.79 5.24
CA VAL A 117 -20.67 -8.99 3.81
C VAL A 117 -20.89 -10.46 3.48
N THR A 118 -20.13 -11.37 4.09
CA THR A 118 -20.34 -12.82 3.96
C THR A 118 -21.70 -13.21 4.52
N ILE A 119 -22.06 -12.73 5.72
CA ILE A 119 -23.39 -12.97 6.32
C ILE A 119 -24.50 -12.46 5.39
N TRP A 120 -24.33 -11.27 4.80
CA TRP A 120 -25.27 -10.72 3.82
C TRP A 120 -25.47 -11.65 2.61
N TYR A 121 -24.40 -12.19 2.04
CA TYR A 121 -24.48 -13.13 0.91
C TYR A 121 -25.26 -14.40 1.25
N TRP A 122 -25.23 -14.84 2.50
CA TRP A 122 -26.00 -16.00 2.97
C TRP A 122 -27.48 -15.67 3.19
N CYS A 123 -27.78 -14.43 3.58
CA CYS A 123 -29.14 -13.91 3.78
C CYS A 123 -29.81 -13.38 2.50
N VAL A 124 -29.08 -13.27 1.38
CA VAL A 124 -29.58 -12.69 0.13
C VAL A 124 -30.83 -13.40 -0.43
N GLY A 125 -31.01 -14.69 -0.12
CA GLY A 125 -32.22 -15.45 -0.49
C GLY A 125 -33.53 -14.77 -0.05
N TYR A 126 -33.57 -14.20 1.15
CA TYR A 126 -34.75 -13.50 1.65
C TYR A 126 -35.04 -12.19 0.89
N VAL A 127 -34.00 -11.53 0.39
CA VAL A 127 -34.14 -10.28 -0.37
C VAL A 127 -34.54 -10.56 -1.81
N LEU A 128 -34.07 -11.68 -2.36
CA LEU A 128 -34.40 -12.14 -3.72
C LEU A 128 -35.90 -12.39 -3.91
N GLU A 129 -36.59 -12.87 -2.88
CA GLU A 129 -38.05 -13.08 -2.90
C GLU A 129 -38.86 -11.79 -3.16
N TYR A 130 -38.31 -10.62 -2.81
CA TYR A 130 -38.95 -9.35 -3.13
C TYR A 130 -38.73 -8.89 -4.58
N SER A 131 -37.76 -9.46 -5.28
CA SER A 131 -37.36 -9.01 -6.62
C SER A 131 -38.01 -9.81 -7.75
N THR A 132 -38.25 -11.10 -7.53
CA THR A 132 -38.87 -12.00 -8.51
C THR A 132 -39.77 -13.00 -7.82
N SER A 133 -40.81 -13.47 -8.53
CA SER A 133 -41.70 -14.54 -8.08
C SER A 133 -41.28 -15.93 -8.59
N ASP A 134 -40.24 -16.01 -9.44
CA ASP A 134 -39.72 -17.28 -9.98
C ASP A 134 -38.83 -18.00 -8.95
N GLN A 135 -39.39 -19.05 -8.34
CA GLN A 135 -38.71 -19.89 -7.34
C GLN A 135 -37.43 -20.55 -7.84
N GLU A 136 -37.35 -20.92 -9.13
CA GLU A 136 -36.16 -21.56 -9.68
C GLU A 136 -35.00 -20.57 -9.77
N VAL A 137 -35.29 -19.35 -10.24
CA VAL A 137 -34.32 -18.25 -10.31
C VAL A 137 -33.84 -17.85 -8.91
N ILE A 138 -34.73 -17.81 -7.92
CA ILE A 138 -34.37 -17.53 -6.51
C ILE A 138 -33.43 -18.61 -5.96
N ALA A 139 -33.73 -19.89 -6.19
CA ALA A 139 -32.92 -21.01 -5.73
C ALA A 139 -31.50 -21.00 -6.36
N LEU A 140 -31.42 -20.74 -7.67
CA LEU A 140 -30.17 -20.59 -8.40
C LEU A 140 -29.36 -19.38 -7.89
N ALA A 141 -30.00 -18.21 -7.76
CA ALA A 141 -29.36 -16.98 -7.29
C ALA A 141 -28.84 -17.11 -5.84
N THR A 142 -29.60 -17.79 -4.98
CA THR A 142 -29.21 -18.08 -3.59
C THR A 142 -27.99 -19.00 -3.55
N THR A 143 -28.00 -20.07 -4.35
CA THR A 143 -26.87 -21.01 -4.47
C THR A 143 -25.62 -20.30 -4.99
N PHE A 144 -25.79 -19.48 -6.03
CA PHE A 144 -24.72 -18.66 -6.60
C PHE A 144 -24.09 -17.73 -5.56
N SER A 145 -24.91 -17.00 -4.81
CA SER A 145 -24.46 -16.06 -3.78
C SER A 145 -23.70 -16.75 -2.63
N ARG A 146 -24.22 -17.89 -2.15
CA ARG A 146 -23.58 -18.65 -1.06
C ARG A 146 -22.21 -19.19 -1.48
N VAL A 147 -22.08 -19.74 -2.68
CA VAL A 147 -20.80 -20.24 -3.20
C VAL A 147 -19.83 -19.09 -3.45
N LEU A 148 -20.31 -17.99 -4.06
CA LEU A 148 -19.50 -16.81 -4.35
C LEU A 148 -18.97 -16.14 -3.08
N SER A 149 -19.60 -16.34 -1.92
CA SER A 149 -19.13 -15.77 -0.64
C SER A 149 -17.68 -16.15 -0.30
N GLY A 150 -17.19 -17.30 -0.76
CA GLY A 150 -15.79 -17.71 -0.62
C GLY A 150 -14.77 -16.82 -1.35
N SER A 151 -15.23 -15.96 -2.26
CA SER A 151 -14.39 -15.02 -3.01
C SER A 151 -14.20 -13.67 -2.30
N ILE A 152 -15.02 -13.35 -1.29
CA ILE A 152 -15.06 -12.03 -0.65
C ILE A 152 -13.71 -11.72 0.02
N LEU A 153 -13.28 -12.58 0.94
CA LEU A 153 -12.04 -12.40 1.68
C LEU A 153 -10.81 -12.26 0.76
N PRO A 154 -10.52 -13.21 -0.17
CA PRO A 154 -9.33 -13.10 -1.02
C PRO A 154 -9.39 -11.88 -1.96
N SER A 155 -10.58 -11.50 -2.45
CA SER A 155 -10.74 -10.29 -3.27
C SER A 155 -10.38 -9.01 -2.52
N LEU A 156 -10.77 -8.92 -1.24
CA LEU A 156 -10.47 -7.76 -0.39
C LEU A 156 -8.99 -7.70 0.01
N LEU A 157 -8.38 -8.86 0.30
CA LEU A 157 -6.94 -8.97 0.55
C LEU A 157 -6.14 -8.52 -0.68
N TYR A 158 -6.51 -9.00 -1.87
CA TYR A 158 -5.91 -8.58 -3.14
C TYR A 158 -6.06 -7.08 -3.35
N CYS A 159 -7.24 -6.52 -3.07
CA CYS A 159 -7.49 -5.09 -3.20
C CYS A 159 -6.53 -4.26 -2.33
N CYS A 160 -6.40 -4.59 -1.04
CA CYS A 160 -5.50 -3.89 -0.12
C CYS A 160 -4.04 -3.94 -0.59
N LEU A 161 -3.58 -5.13 -0.97
CA LEU A 161 -2.19 -5.35 -1.40
C LEU A 161 -1.89 -4.62 -2.72
N ARG A 162 -2.84 -4.66 -3.68
CA ARG A 162 -2.75 -3.95 -4.96
C ARG A 162 -2.62 -2.45 -4.74
N GLN A 163 -3.47 -1.86 -3.89
CA GLN A 163 -3.48 -0.42 -3.66
C GLN A 163 -2.26 0.05 -2.85
N TYR A 164 -1.77 -0.76 -1.91
CA TYR A 164 -0.51 -0.48 -1.23
C TYR A 164 0.68 -0.43 -2.18
N LEU A 165 0.81 -1.42 -3.08
CA LEU A 165 1.86 -1.42 -4.10
C LEU A 165 1.72 -0.23 -5.07
N GLN A 166 0.48 0.08 -5.43
CA GLN A 166 0.14 1.22 -6.28
C GLN A 166 0.52 2.57 -5.63
N ALA A 167 0.26 2.75 -4.33
CA ALA A 167 0.66 3.95 -3.59
C ALA A 167 2.19 4.19 -3.61
N MET A 168 2.97 3.11 -3.60
CA MET A 168 4.44 3.16 -3.72
C MET A 168 4.95 3.30 -5.17
N GLY A 169 4.06 3.28 -6.17
CA GLY A 169 4.41 3.32 -7.60
C GLY A 169 4.90 1.98 -8.18
N VAL A 170 4.64 0.85 -7.51
CA VAL A 170 5.03 -0.49 -7.96
C VAL A 170 3.83 -1.21 -8.58
N LEU A 171 3.63 -1.03 -9.89
CA LEU A 171 2.38 -1.42 -10.58
C LEU A 171 2.54 -2.58 -11.57
N VAL A 172 3.76 -2.88 -12.00
CA VAL A 172 4.04 -4.02 -12.90
C VAL A 172 3.54 -5.36 -12.33
N PRO A 173 3.69 -5.67 -11.02
CA PRO A 173 3.23 -6.96 -10.50
C PRO A 173 1.71 -7.09 -10.53
N THR A 174 0.99 -6.02 -10.20
CA THR A 174 -0.47 -6.02 -10.13
C THR A 174 -1.09 -6.17 -11.51
N THR A 175 -0.49 -5.56 -12.54
CA THR A 175 -0.92 -5.71 -13.94
C THR A 175 -0.68 -7.11 -14.48
N ILE A 176 0.50 -7.69 -14.26
CA ILE A 176 0.80 -9.07 -14.69
C ILE A 176 -0.15 -10.07 -14.01
N VAL A 177 -0.34 -9.97 -12.70
CA VAL A 177 -1.27 -10.85 -11.97
C VAL A 177 -2.71 -10.68 -12.49
N GLY A 178 -3.13 -9.45 -12.77
CA GLY A 178 -4.43 -9.18 -13.39
C GLY A 178 -4.60 -9.88 -14.74
N MET A 179 -3.63 -9.74 -15.65
CA MET A 179 -3.67 -10.40 -16.97
C MET A 179 -3.68 -11.92 -16.85
N VAL A 180 -2.82 -12.49 -16.01
CA VAL A 180 -2.79 -13.95 -15.78
C VAL A 180 -4.10 -14.45 -15.17
N SER A 181 -4.73 -13.66 -14.30
CA SER A 181 -6.00 -14.04 -13.69
C SER A 181 -7.15 -14.20 -14.70
N ILE A 182 -7.10 -13.50 -15.84
CA ILE A 182 -8.07 -13.69 -16.94
C ILE A 182 -7.96 -15.12 -17.48
N PHE A 183 -6.74 -15.58 -17.79
CA PHE A 183 -6.53 -16.94 -18.31
C PHE A 183 -6.91 -18.00 -17.28
N VAL A 184 -6.60 -17.76 -16.00
CA VAL A 184 -7.01 -18.65 -14.90
C VAL A 184 -8.53 -18.70 -14.80
N ALA A 185 -9.24 -17.58 -14.92
CA ALA A 185 -10.69 -17.55 -14.86
C ALA A 185 -11.34 -18.25 -16.06
N VAL A 186 -10.85 -18.03 -17.29
CA VAL A 186 -11.34 -18.74 -18.48
C VAL A 186 -11.11 -20.25 -18.34
N GLY A 187 -9.90 -20.65 -17.96
CA GLY A 187 -9.56 -22.06 -17.78
C GLY A 187 -10.38 -22.72 -16.67
N SER A 188 -10.53 -22.04 -15.53
CA SER A 188 -11.31 -22.56 -14.40
C SER A 188 -12.80 -22.65 -14.73
N ASN A 189 -13.39 -21.65 -15.39
CA ASN A 189 -14.78 -21.70 -15.83
C ASN A 189 -15.00 -22.87 -16.81
N TYR A 190 -14.14 -23.02 -17.83
CA TYR A 190 -14.28 -24.10 -18.80
C TYR A 190 -14.21 -25.49 -18.13
N VAL A 191 -13.18 -25.71 -17.30
CA VAL A 191 -12.96 -27.00 -16.61
C VAL A 191 -14.08 -27.31 -15.62
N LEU A 192 -14.52 -26.34 -14.82
CA LEU A 192 -15.53 -26.57 -13.77
C LEU A 192 -16.94 -26.68 -14.33
N ILE A 193 -17.26 -26.01 -15.44
CA ILE A 193 -18.59 -26.06 -16.04
C ILE A 193 -18.74 -27.32 -16.91
N TYR A 194 -17.81 -27.57 -17.84
CA TYR A 194 -17.92 -28.65 -18.82
C TYR A 194 -17.26 -29.96 -18.39
N GLY A 195 -16.33 -29.92 -17.43
CA GLY A 195 -15.57 -31.09 -17.00
C GLY A 195 -14.42 -31.43 -17.96
N VAL A 196 -13.52 -32.31 -17.51
CA VAL A 196 -12.39 -32.80 -18.31
C VAL A 196 -12.28 -34.32 -18.15
N GLY A 197 -12.22 -35.05 -19.28
CA GLY A 197 -12.06 -36.50 -19.29
C GLY A 197 -13.31 -37.24 -18.79
N SER A 198 -13.17 -38.01 -17.71
CA SER A 198 -14.26 -38.83 -17.12
C SER A 198 -15.12 -38.07 -16.10
N TRP A 199 -14.78 -36.82 -15.77
CA TRP A 199 -15.53 -36.03 -14.80
C TRP A 199 -16.61 -35.20 -15.50
N HIS A 200 -17.88 -35.49 -15.19
CA HIS A 200 -19.00 -34.65 -15.58
C HIS A 200 -18.91 -33.33 -14.79
N GLY A 201 -18.83 -32.20 -15.50
CA GLY A 201 -18.67 -30.87 -14.90
C GLY A 201 -19.79 -30.50 -13.91
N LEU A 202 -19.55 -29.44 -13.13
CA LEU A 202 -20.45 -28.96 -12.07
C LEU A 202 -21.58 -28.05 -12.60
N GLY A 203 -21.66 -27.86 -13.93
CA GLY A 203 -22.69 -27.04 -14.58
C GLY A 203 -22.72 -25.61 -14.02
N PHE A 204 -23.90 -25.12 -13.64
CA PHE A 204 -24.13 -23.79 -13.08
C PHE A 204 -23.24 -23.48 -11.86
N VAL A 205 -23.09 -24.43 -10.94
CA VAL A 205 -22.30 -24.24 -9.70
C VAL A 205 -20.80 -24.13 -10.02
N GLY A 206 -20.35 -24.62 -11.17
CA GLY A 206 -18.97 -24.50 -11.63
C GLY A 206 -18.52 -23.05 -11.82
N SER A 207 -19.41 -22.16 -12.26
CA SER A 207 -19.09 -20.75 -12.51
C SER A 207 -18.70 -19.98 -11.22
N PRO A 208 -19.51 -19.92 -10.16
CA PRO A 208 -19.12 -19.22 -8.93
C PRO A 208 -17.90 -19.87 -8.24
N ILE A 209 -17.71 -21.20 -8.36
CA ILE A 209 -16.48 -21.86 -7.87
C ILE A 209 -15.26 -21.39 -8.66
N ALA A 210 -15.37 -21.25 -9.98
CA ALA A 210 -14.29 -20.72 -10.82
C ALA A 210 -13.90 -19.32 -10.39
N THR A 211 -14.88 -18.46 -10.10
CA THR A 211 -14.64 -17.11 -9.57
C THR A 211 -13.93 -17.16 -8.22
N VAL A 212 -14.31 -18.07 -7.31
CA VAL A 212 -13.63 -18.26 -6.01
C VAL A 212 -12.17 -18.67 -6.20
N VAL A 213 -11.89 -19.65 -7.07
CA VAL A 213 -10.53 -20.12 -7.38
C VAL A 213 -9.67 -18.99 -7.96
N ALA A 214 -10.19 -18.26 -8.94
CA ALA A 214 -9.51 -17.12 -9.55
C ALA A 214 -9.25 -16.00 -8.51
N SER A 215 -10.20 -15.78 -7.60
CA SER A 215 -10.09 -14.79 -6.53
C SER A 215 -9.00 -15.14 -5.53
N TRP A 216 -8.81 -16.42 -5.19
CA TRP A 216 -7.70 -16.87 -4.33
C TRP A 216 -6.34 -16.81 -5.02
N PHE A 217 -6.30 -17.07 -6.33
CA PHE A 217 -5.07 -16.97 -7.12
C PHE A 217 -4.48 -15.56 -7.08
N GLN A 218 -5.30 -14.52 -7.22
CA GLN A 218 -4.85 -13.12 -7.27
C GLN A 218 -4.00 -12.66 -6.06
N PRO A 219 -4.47 -12.73 -4.80
CA PRO A 219 -3.70 -12.33 -3.63
C PRO A 219 -2.50 -13.25 -3.39
N ILE A 220 -2.60 -14.56 -3.65
CA ILE A 220 -1.48 -15.50 -3.48
C ILE A 220 -0.35 -15.19 -4.47
N ALA A 221 -0.68 -14.97 -5.75
CA ALA A 221 0.28 -14.61 -6.78
C ALA A 221 0.94 -13.25 -6.46
N LEU A 222 0.14 -12.27 -6.02
CA LEU A 222 0.67 -10.95 -5.67
C LEU A 222 1.55 -11.00 -4.42
N PHE A 223 1.14 -11.75 -3.38
CA PHE A 223 1.90 -11.96 -2.16
C PHE A 223 3.22 -12.68 -2.44
N SER A 224 3.19 -13.78 -3.19
CA SER A 224 4.40 -14.54 -3.54
C SER A 224 5.39 -13.70 -4.35
N TYR A 225 4.93 -12.92 -5.34
CA TYR A 225 5.80 -12.03 -6.10
C TYR A 225 6.36 -10.90 -5.23
N ALA A 226 5.50 -10.16 -4.53
CA ALA A 226 5.89 -8.94 -3.81
C ALA A 226 6.74 -9.23 -2.57
N ILE A 227 6.43 -10.31 -1.85
CA ILE A 227 7.05 -10.65 -0.57
C ILE A 227 8.16 -11.68 -0.73
N LEU A 228 7.91 -12.81 -1.38
CA LEU A 228 8.90 -13.90 -1.46
C LEU A 228 9.98 -13.61 -2.51
N TYR A 229 9.59 -13.16 -3.71
CA TYR A 229 10.53 -12.99 -4.82
C TYR A 229 11.27 -11.65 -4.77
N LYS A 230 10.55 -10.52 -4.89
CA LYS A 230 11.18 -9.20 -4.99
C LYS A 230 11.51 -8.53 -3.65
N LYS A 231 11.05 -9.11 -2.54
CA LYS A 231 11.24 -8.62 -1.16
C LYS A 231 10.91 -7.12 -1.00
N HIS A 232 9.88 -6.64 -1.69
CA HIS A 232 9.46 -5.24 -1.61
C HIS A 232 8.99 -4.83 -0.21
N HIS A 233 8.57 -5.79 0.61
CA HIS A 233 8.28 -5.60 2.02
C HIS A 233 9.44 -4.97 2.80
N HIS A 234 10.71 -5.26 2.49
CA HIS A 234 11.85 -4.72 3.26
C HIS A 234 11.96 -3.19 3.17
N ARG A 235 11.28 -2.54 2.21
CA ARG A 235 11.27 -1.08 2.10
C ARG A 235 10.27 -0.42 3.05
N ALA A 236 9.11 -1.02 3.32
CA ALA A 236 8.01 -0.35 4.04
C ALA A 236 7.18 -1.23 4.98
N TRP A 237 7.42 -2.54 5.05
CA TRP A 237 6.70 -3.46 5.93
C TRP A 237 7.68 -4.31 6.73
N TYR A 238 7.81 -4.02 8.02
CA TYR A 238 8.72 -4.72 8.94
C TYR A 238 8.07 -5.89 9.70
N GLY A 239 6.81 -6.22 9.38
CA GLY A 239 6.03 -7.25 10.07
C GLY A 239 4.83 -6.68 10.81
N TRP A 240 3.99 -7.56 11.38
CA TRP A 240 2.83 -7.17 12.18
C TRP A 240 3.29 -6.48 13.48
N ASN A 241 2.82 -5.25 13.73
CA ASN A 241 3.12 -4.53 14.95
C ASN A 241 1.82 -4.15 15.66
N THR A 242 1.36 -4.99 16.58
CA THR A 242 0.12 -4.77 17.33
C THR A 242 0.19 -3.54 18.23
N HIS A 243 1.39 -3.14 18.68
CA HIS A 243 1.59 -1.93 19.49
C HIS A 243 1.40 -0.64 18.67
N ALA A 244 1.46 -0.72 17.34
CA ALA A 244 1.20 0.41 16.44
C ALA A 244 -0.30 0.64 16.15
N LEU A 245 -1.18 -0.26 16.61
CA LEU A 245 -2.64 -0.20 16.44
C LEU A 245 -3.29 0.70 17.51
N THR A 246 -3.07 2.01 17.41
CA THR A 246 -3.68 2.98 18.33
C THR A 246 -5.08 3.39 17.85
N LEU A 247 -6.01 3.63 18.78
CA LEU A 247 -7.37 4.10 18.48
C LEU A 247 -7.38 5.41 17.66
N GLY A 248 -6.42 6.30 17.88
CA GLY A 248 -6.26 7.53 17.10
C GLY A 248 -6.01 7.26 15.62
N ARG A 249 -5.15 6.28 15.30
CA ARG A 249 -4.86 5.87 13.91
C ARG A 249 -6.04 5.14 13.27
N LEU A 250 -6.76 4.32 14.04
CA LEU A 250 -8.02 3.72 13.59
C LEU A 250 -9.04 4.80 13.19
N ARG A 251 -9.22 5.81 14.05
CA ARG A 251 -10.13 6.93 13.78
C ARG A 251 -9.69 7.74 12.56
N ALA A 252 -8.39 7.96 12.39
CA ALA A 252 -7.86 8.64 11.20
C ALA A 252 -8.10 7.83 9.91
N PHE A 253 -7.89 6.51 9.94
CA PHE A 253 -8.22 5.63 8.81
C PHE A 253 -9.71 5.68 8.48
N LEU A 254 -10.58 5.48 9.48
CA LEU A 254 -12.03 5.46 9.30
C LEU A 254 -12.59 6.81 8.83
N ARG A 255 -11.95 7.94 9.19
CA ARG A 255 -12.32 9.27 8.68
C ARG A 255 -12.10 9.39 7.17
N VAL A 256 -11.15 8.65 6.60
CA VAL A 256 -10.91 8.61 5.15
C VAL A 256 -11.71 7.48 4.49
N ALA A 257 -11.61 6.26 5.02
CA ALA A 257 -12.22 5.06 4.44
C ALA A 257 -13.76 5.04 4.56
N GLY A 258 -14.31 5.57 5.65
CA GLY A 258 -15.76 5.62 5.89
C GLY A 258 -16.51 6.37 4.80
N PRO A 259 -16.21 7.66 4.55
CA PRO A 259 -16.86 8.42 3.48
C PRO A 259 -16.66 7.82 2.08
N ILE A 260 -15.49 7.24 1.77
CA ILE A 260 -15.25 6.55 0.49
C ILE A 260 -16.15 5.32 0.35
N SER A 261 -16.25 4.51 1.40
CA SER A 261 -17.12 3.32 1.44
C SER A 261 -18.58 3.70 1.30
N SER A 262 -19.04 4.71 2.04
CA SER A 262 -20.40 5.23 1.98
C SER A 262 -20.73 5.80 0.61
N ASN A 263 -19.80 6.53 -0.02
CA ASN A 263 -20.00 7.06 -1.38
C ASN A 263 -20.26 5.92 -2.37
N SER A 264 -19.39 4.90 -2.36
CA SER A 264 -19.54 3.73 -3.23
C SER A 264 -20.88 3.03 -2.99
N PHE A 265 -21.26 2.80 -1.73
CA PHE A 265 -22.53 2.15 -1.40
C PHE A 265 -23.74 2.94 -1.92
N VAL A 266 -23.80 4.23 -1.61
CA VAL A 266 -24.91 5.14 -1.98
C VAL A 266 -25.03 5.29 -3.50
N SER A 267 -23.92 5.38 -4.22
CA SER A 267 -23.91 5.47 -5.68
C SER A 267 -24.32 4.15 -6.35
N ASN A 268 -23.82 3.01 -5.87
CA ASN A 268 -24.21 1.70 -6.42
C ASN A 268 -25.70 1.41 -6.19
N LEU A 269 -26.23 1.78 -5.01
CA LEU A 269 -27.65 1.61 -4.72
C LEU A 269 -28.53 2.49 -5.63
N ALA A 270 -28.15 3.75 -5.86
CA ALA A 270 -28.88 4.60 -6.79
C ALA A 270 -28.82 4.10 -8.24
N ASN A 271 -27.67 3.58 -8.69
CA ASN A 271 -27.55 2.98 -10.02
C ASN A 271 -28.49 1.77 -10.19
N ALA A 272 -28.68 0.96 -9.15
CA ALA A 272 -29.66 -0.12 -9.15
C ALA A 272 -31.09 0.41 -9.31
N LEU A 273 -31.45 1.50 -8.62
CA LEU A 273 -32.77 2.14 -8.76
C LEU A 273 -32.99 2.74 -10.16
N VAL A 274 -31.98 3.39 -10.74
CA VAL A 274 -32.05 3.90 -12.12
C VAL A 274 -32.21 2.76 -13.13
N ALA A 275 -31.54 1.63 -12.90
CA ALA A 275 -31.73 0.42 -13.72
C ALA A 275 -33.17 -0.12 -13.63
N LEU A 276 -33.82 -0.05 -12.46
CA LEU A 276 -35.24 -0.39 -12.31
C LEU A 276 -36.15 0.58 -13.06
N VAL A 277 -35.83 1.88 -13.07
CA VAL A 277 -36.56 2.86 -13.89
C VAL A 277 -36.41 2.54 -15.39
N ALA A 278 -35.20 2.20 -15.83
CA ALA A 278 -34.95 1.74 -17.20
C ALA A 278 -35.76 0.47 -17.54
N ALA A 279 -35.88 -0.46 -16.58
CA ALA A 279 -36.67 -1.67 -16.75
C ALA A 279 -38.16 -1.41 -16.98
N ARG A 280 -38.72 -0.37 -16.36
CA ARG A 280 -40.11 0.05 -16.55
C ARG A 280 -40.40 0.66 -17.92
N LEU A 281 -39.37 1.18 -18.60
CA LEU A 281 -39.50 1.77 -19.94
C LEU A 281 -39.57 0.73 -21.08
N GLY A 282 -39.39 -0.55 -20.77
CA GLY A 282 -39.59 -1.67 -21.69
C GLY A 282 -38.30 -2.31 -22.20
N ALA A 283 -38.43 -3.52 -22.74
CA ALA A 283 -37.31 -4.39 -23.10
C ALA A 283 -36.32 -3.76 -24.10
N ARG A 284 -36.82 -2.96 -25.06
CA ARG A 284 -35.97 -2.26 -26.04
C ARG A 284 -35.07 -1.21 -25.38
N VAL A 285 -35.59 -0.49 -24.39
CA VAL A 285 -34.83 0.52 -23.64
C VAL A 285 -33.77 -0.16 -22.77
N ILE A 286 -34.09 -1.31 -22.17
CA ILE A 286 -33.12 -2.11 -21.40
C ILE A 286 -31.96 -2.56 -22.30
N ALA A 287 -32.26 -3.10 -23.48
CA ALA A 287 -31.25 -3.53 -24.44
C ALA A 287 -30.36 -2.36 -24.89
N ALA A 288 -30.96 -1.21 -25.20
CA ALA A 288 -30.23 0.00 -25.59
C ALA A 288 -29.34 0.49 -24.44
N ASN A 289 -29.86 0.51 -23.22
CA ASN A 289 -29.13 0.89 -22.03
C ASN A 289 -27.94 -0.04 -21.79
N ALA A 290 -28.11 -1.36 -21.94
CA ALA A 290 -27.03 -2.33 -21.78
C ALA A 290 -25.87 -2.09 -22.78
N VAL A 291 -26.19 -1.78 -24.04
CA VAL A 291 -25.18 -1.42 -25.06
C VAL A 291 -24.42 -0.15 -24.67
N ILE A 292 -25.14 0.92 -24.32
CA ILE A 292 -24.50 2.19 -23.95
C ILE A 292 -23.71 2.06 -22.64
N SER A 293 -24.24 1.36 -21.63
CA SER A 293 -23.52 1.08 -20.38
C SER A 293 -22.28 0.21 -20.58
N GLY A 294 -22.29 -0.70 -21.57
CA GLY A 294 -21.11 -1.46 -21.97
C GLY A 294 -19.98 -0.53 -22.47
N LEU A 295 -20.32 0.40 -23.36
CA LEU A 295 -19.37 1.44 -23.82
C LEU A 295 -18.90 2.33 -22.67
N TRP A 296 -19.82 2.76 -21.80
CA TRP A 296 -19.51 3.55 -20.60
C TRP A 296 -18.46 2.85 -19.72
N THR A 297 -18.64 1.55 -19.46
CA THR A 297 -17.74 0.77 -18.60
C THR A 297 -16.30 0.73 -19.13
N LEU A 298 -16.13 0.63 -20.46
CA LEU A 298 -14.82 0.65 -21.10
C LEU A 298 -14.13 2.01 -20.96
N LEU A 299 -14.88 3.09 -21.18
CA LEU A 299 -14.38 4.47 -21.03
C LEU A 299 -14.04 4.78 -19.57
N TRP A 300 -14.92 4.40 -18.65
CA TRP A 300 -14.77 4.57 -17.23
C TRP A 300 -13.47 3.94 -16.71
N ALA A 301 -13.08 2.76 -17.21
CA ALA A 301 -11.82 2.12 -16.83
C ALA A 301 -10.58 2.96 -17.21
N LEU A 302 -10.64 3.71 -18.31
CA LEU A 302 -9.58 4.64 -18.72
C LEU A 302 -9.53 5.86 -17.79
N PHE A 303 -10.68 6.46 -17.51
CA PHE A 303 -10.80 7.64 -16.66
C PHE A 303 -10.39 7.32 -15.22
N TRP A 304 -10.83 6.18 -14.69
CA TRP A 304 -10.44 5.68 -13.39
C TRP A 304 -8.93 5.50 -13.24
N GLY A 305 -8.25 5.07 -14.31
CA GLY A 305 -6.78 4.96 -14.32
C GLY A 305 -6.10 6.29 -14.07
N TYR A 306 -6.49 7.33 -14.80
CA TYR A 306 -5.98 8.69 -14.62
C TYR A 306 -6.37 9.30 -13.26
N GLY A 307 -7.62 9.11 -12.83
CA GLY A 307 -8.09 9.55 -11.51
C GLY A 307 -7.27 8.97 -10.37
N CYS A 308 -7.04 7.65 -10.38
CA CYS A 308 -6.29 6.96 -9.35
C CYS A 308 -4.77 7.24 -9.42
N ALA A 309 -4.21 7.41 -10.62
CA ALA A 309 -2.82 7.85 -10.80
C ALA A 309 -2.59 9.25 -10.21
N THR A 310 -3.53 10.17 -10.48
CA THR A 310 -3.51 11.54 -9.93
C THR A 310 -3.66 11.53 -8.41
N GLN A 311 -4.61 10.74 -7.88
CA GLN A 311 -4.80 10.56 -6.44
C GLN A 311 -3.49 10.18 -5.72
N VAL A 312 -2.79 9.15 -6.22
CA VAL A 312 -1.54 8.69 -5.61
C VAL A 312 -0.42 9.73 -5.74
N ARG A 313 -0.28 10.37 -6.89
CA ARG A 313 0.80 11.35 -7.11
C ARG A 313 0.58 12.63 -6.29
N VAL A 314 -0.65 13.10 -6.18
CA VAL A 314 -1.01 14.23 -5.31
C VAL A 314 -0.74 13.87 -3.86
N ALA A 315 -1.17 12.68 -3.40
CA ALA A 315 -0.86 12.18 -2.07
C ALA A 315 0.65 12.13 -1.78
N ASN A 316 1.44 11.60 -2.72
CA ASN A 316 2.90 11.50 -2.60
C ASN A 316 3.57 12.88 -2.52
N TYR A 317 3.18 13.84 -3.37
CA TYR A 317 3.80 15.18 -3.38
C TYR A 317 3.40 16.03 -2.16
N LEU A 318 2.16 15.93 -1.70
CA LEU A 318 1.72 16.59 -0.47
C LEU A 318 2.41 15.99 0.76
N GLY A 319 2.51 14.66 0.83
CA GLY A 319 3.30 13.98 1.86
C GLY A 319 4.76 14.43 1.88
N ALA A 320 5.36 14.66 0.72
CA ALA A 320 6.72 15.16 0.59
C ALA A 320 6.90 16.66 0.92
N GLY A 321 5.83 17.37 1.29
CA GLY A 321 5.85 18.81 1.55
C GLY A 321 6.10 19.66 0.30
N LYS A 322 5.69 19.18 -0.88
CA LYS A 322 5.88 19.86 -2.19
C LYS A 322 4.54 20.27 -2.82
N PRO A 323 3.88 21.31 -2.30
CA PRO A 323 2.55 21.73 -2.76
C PRO A 323 2.52 22.17 -4.23
N ASP A 324 3.59 22.81 -4.73
CA ASP A 324 3.66 23.27 -6.13
C ASP A 324 3.66 22.09 -7.12
N LEU A 325 4.37 21.00 -6.78
CA LEU A 325 4.38 19.79 -7.60
C LEU A 325 3.03 19.08 -7.55
N ALA A 326 2.36 19.09 -6.39
CA ALA A 326 1.01 18.54 -6.25
C ALA A 326 -0.02 19.33 -7.11
N ARG A 327 0.09 20.66 -7.16
CA ARG A 327 -0.75 21.50 -8.03
C ARG A 327 -0.45 21.24 -9.50
N ARG A 328 0.84 21.17 -9.87
CA ARG A 328 1.29 20.90 -11.24
C ARG A 328 0.81 19.55 -11.75
N ILE A 329 0.97 18.47 -10.96
CA ILE A 329 0.55 17.13 -11.39
C ILE A 329 -0.97 17.04 -11.54
N THR A 330 -1.72 17.76 -10.70
CA THR A 330 -3.18 17.85 -10.81
C THR A 330 -3.57 18.52 -12.13
N GLY A 331 -2.97 19.68 -12.45
CA GLY A 331 -3.20 20.37 -13.73
C GLY A 331 -2.80 19.55 -14.94
N LEU A 332 -1.66 18.85 -14.86
CA LEU A 332 -1.19 17.94 -15.92
C LEU A 332 -2.17 16.78 -16.12
N GLY A 333 -2.68 16.20 -15.03
CA GLY A 333 -3.74 15.19 -15.07
C GLY A 333 -4.97 15.69 -15.81
N PHE A 334 -5.45 16.90 -15.53
CA PHE A 334 -6.62 17.47 -16.21
C PHE A 334 -6.39 17.60 -17.71
N ILE A 335 -5.24 18.14 -18.11
CA ILE A 335 -4.88 18.29 -19.52
C ILE A 335 -4.83 16.92 -20.20
N CYS A 336 -4.16 15.93 -19.59
CA CYS A 336 -4.04 14.59 -20.16
C CYS A 336 -5.40 13.92 -20.31
N THR A 337 -6.24 13.97 -19.27
CA THR A 337 -7.57 13.36 -19.28
C THR A 337 -8.44 14.01 -20.34
N ILE A 338 -8.47 15.34 -20.44
CA ILE A 338 -9.26 16.05 -21.47
C ILE A 338 -8.79 15.66 -22.87
N VAL A 339 -7.47 15.60 -23.13
CA VAL A 339 -6.94 15.19 -24.44
C VAL A 339 -7.36 13.76 -24.79
N VAL A 340 -7.23 12.82 -23.85
CA VAL A 340 -7.61 11.42 -24.08
C VAL A 340 -9.12 11.29 -24.32
N VAL A 341 -9.93 11.99 -23.53
CA VAL A 341 -11.39 12.02 -23.66
C VAL A 341 -11.82 12.60 -24.99
N VAL A 342 -11.26 13.74 -25.39
CA VAL A 342 -11.58 14.38 -26.68
C VAL A 342 -11.20 13.48 -27.84
N LEU A 343 -10.04 12.82 -27.77
CA LEU A 343 -9.62 11.85 -28.77
C LEU A 343 -10.64 10.70 -28.86
N ILE A 344 -11.01 10.12 -27.73
CA ILE A 344 -11.96 8.99 -27.69
C ILE A 344 -13.36 9.43 -28.15
N ALA A 345 -13.83 10.59 -27.72
CA ALA A 345 -15.12 11.14 -28.14
C ALA A 345 -15.15 11.44 -29.64
N THR A 346 -14.04 11.96 -30.20
CA THR A 346 -13.91 12.21 -31.64
C THR A 346 -13.94 10.91 -32.43
N VAL A 347 -13.17 9.90 -32.00
CA VAL A 347 -13.19 8.57 -32.63
C VAL A 347 -14.58 7.95 -32.51
N ALA A 348 -15.22 8.06 -31.35
CA ALA A 348 -16.57 7.54 -31.11
C ALA A 348 -17.64 8.24 -31.95
N SER A 349 -17.51 9.55 -32.20
CA SER A 349 -18.42 10.29 -33.07
C SER A 349 -18.21 10.01 -34.55
N VAL A 350 -16.96 9.77 -34.98
CA VAL A 350 -16.63 9.49 -36.39
C VAL A 350 -16.94 8.04 -36.75
N MET A 351 -16.78 7.11 -35.79
CA MET A 351 -17.02 5.68 -35.97
C MET A 351 -18.34 5.22 -35.33
N ASP A 352 -19.29 6.14 -35.10
CA ASP A 352 -20.55 5.88 -34.39
C ASP A 352 -21.31 4.68 -34.95
N GLN A 353 -21.37 4.56 -36.28
CA GLN A 353 -22.04 3.46 -36.97
C GLN A 353 -21.33 2.13 -36.76
N HIS A 354 -19.99 2.12 -36.77
CA HIS A 354 -19.19 0.90 -36.64
C HIS A 354 -19.11 0.42 -35.18
N ILE A 355 -19.04 1.34 -34.22
CA ILE A 355 -18.97 1.02 -32.79
C ILE A 355 -20.31 0.44 -32.33
N ILE A 356 -21.44 1.03 -32.73
CA ILE A 356 -22.76 0.51 -32.34
C ILE A 356 -23.09 -0.77 -33.12
N ALA A 357 -22.66 -0.88 -34.38
CA ALA A 357 -22.82 -2.13 -35.15
C ALA A 357 -22.01 -3.31 -34.57
N LEU A 358 -20.96 -3.05 -33.78
CA LEU A 358 -20.23 -4.08 -33.04
C LEU A 358 -21.10 -4.74 -31.95
N TYR A 359 -22.04 -3.98 -31.38
CA TYR A 359 -22.90 -4.45 -30.29
C TYR A 359 -24.25 -4.99 -30.77
N THR A 360 -24.79 -4.46 -31.87
CA THR A 360 -26.07 -4.92 -32.41
C THR A 360 -26.19 -4.73 -33.91
N THR A 361 -26.80 -5.71 -34.58
CA THR A 361 -27.19 -5.64 -36.00
C THR A 361 -28.63 -5.16 -36.20
N ASP A 362 -29.38 -4.96 -35.12
CA ASP A 362 -30.77 -4.49 -35.19
C ASP A 362 -30.84 -2.98 -35.46
N LYS A 363 -31.44 -2.62 -36.61
CA LYS A 363 -31.60 -1.23 -37.08
C LYS A 363 -32.47 -0.40 -36.13
N GLU A 364 -33.47 -1.03 -35.50
CA GLU A 364 -34.36 -0.35 -34.58
C GLU A 364 -33.64 -0.02 -33.26
N LEU A 365 -32.89 -0.97 -32.71
CA LEU A 365 -32.06 -0.75 -31.53
C LEU A 365 -30.97 0.31 -31.78
N LEU A 366 -30.35 0.26 -32.96
CA LEU A 366 -29.33 1.22 -33.39
C LEU A 366 -29.87 2.65 -33.43
N THR A 367 -31.10 2.84 -33.91
CA THR A 367 -31.77 4.16 -33.94
C THR A 367 -32.02 4.68 -32.51
N THR A 368 -32.41 3.81 -31.58
CA THR A 368 -32.60 4.16 -30.17
C THR A 368 -31.28 4.57 -29.50
N CYS A 369 -30.18 3.87 -29.78
CA CYS A 369 -28.86 4.21 -29.26
C CYS A 369 -28.33 5.54 -29.82
N LYS A 370 -28.50 5.79 -31.12
CA LYS A 370 -28.07 7.04 -31.78
C LYS A 370 -28.72 8.29 -31.19
N LEU A 371 -29.97 8.18 -30.73
CA LEU A 371 -30.70 9.30 -30.16
C LEU A 371 -30.07 9.83 -28.86
N VAL A 372 -29.39 8.95 -28.12
CA VAL A 372 -28.76 9.28 -26.82
C VAL A 372 -27.26 9.58 -26.95
N LEU A 373 -26.63 9.16 -28.05
CA LEU A 373 -25.19 9.31 -28.28
C LEU A 373 -24.61 10.73 -28.00
N PRO A 374 -25.23 11.86 -28.41
CA PRO A 374 -24.66 13.17 -28.10
C PRO A 374 -24.66 13.49 -26.59
N VAL A 375 -25.72 13.09 -25.87
CA VAL A 375 -25.84 13.27 -24.42
C VAL A 375 -24.83 12.37 -23.71
N PHE A 376 -24.66 11.13 -24.18
CA PHE A 376 -23.66 10.19 -23.70
C PHE A 376 -22.25 10.75 -23.83
N LEU A 377 -21.87 11.26 -25.02
CA LEU A 377 -20.54 11.82 -25.25
C LEU A 377 -20.27 13.02 -24.34
N ALA A 378 -21.25 13.91 -24.17
CA ALA A 378 -21.13 15.03 -23.23
C ALA A 378 -20.94 14.51 -21.80
N ALA A 379 -21.75 13.54 -21.36
CA ALA A 379 -21.67 12.96 -20.02
C ALA A 379 -20.30 12.29 -19.76
N CYS A 380 -19.75 11.58 -20.75
CA CYS A 380 -18.41 10.99 -20.64
C CYS A 380 -17.31 12.05 -20.44
N VAL A 381 -17.43 13.21 -21.09
CA VAL A 381 -16.45 14.30 -20.91
C VAL A 381 -16.48 14.83 -19.49
N PHE A 382 -17.68 15.08 -18.95
CA PHE A 382 -17.81 15.57 -17.58
C PHE A 382 -17.42 14.51 -16.55
N GLU A 383 -17.78 13.24 -16.75
CA GLU A 383 -17.37 12.15 -15.87
C GLU A 383 -15.84 12.03 -15.79
N ALA A 384 -15.13 12.16 -16.91
CA ALA A 384 -13.68 12.07 -16.89
C ALA A 384 -13.02 13.20 -16.07
N VAL A 385 -13.57 14.42 -16.17
CA VAL A 385 -13.13 15.56 -15.35
C VAL A 385 -13.51 15.36 -13.88
N GLU A 386 -14.69 14.80 -13.61
CA GLU A 386 -15.19 14.47 -12.28
C GLU A 386 -14.27 13.47 -11.58
N ILE A 387 -13.96 12.35 -12.23
CA ILE A 387 -13.14 11.27 -11.68
C ILE A 387 -11.75 11.79 -11.31
N LEU A 388 -11.19 12.67 -12.13
CA LEU A 388 -9.90 13.29 -11.84
C LEU A 388 -9.98 14.29 -10.68
N GLY A 389 -11.04 15.12 -10.64
CA GLY A 389 -11.29 16.03 -9.54
C GLY A 389 -11.47 15.31 -8.21
N ALA A 390 -12.27 14.24 -8.20
CA ALA A 390 -12.43 13.33 -7.07
C ALA A 390 -11.10 12.68 -6.69
N GLY A 391 -10.30 12.22 -7.66
CA GLY A 391 -8.95 11.69 -7.44
C GLY A 391 -8.03 12.69 -6.74
N ALA A 392 -8.00 13.94 -7.18
CA ALA A 392 -7.19 15.00 -6.55
C ALA A 392 -7.66 15.30 -5.12
N LEU A 393 -8.97 15.48 -4.91
CA LEU A 393 -9.57 15.74 -3.59
C LEU A 393 -9.33 14.58 -2.60
N THR A 394 -9.53 13.35 -3.04
CA THR A 394 -9.26 12.15 -2.23
C THR A 394 -7.77 12.00 -1.92
N GLY A 395 -6.87 12.37 -2.84
CA GLY A 395 -5.41 12.41 -2.59
C GLY A 395 -5.01 13.45 -1.54
N MET A 396 -5.81 14.49 -1.36
CA MET A 396 -5.70 15.52 -0.31
C MET A 396 -6.40 15.14 1.01
N SER A 397 -6.95 13.93 1.12
CA SER A 397 -7.80 13.49 2.24
C SER A 397 -9.12 14.29 2.40
N GLN A 398 -9.55 15.03 1.37
CA GLN A 398 -10.82 15.79 1.34
C GLN A 398 -11.99 14.91 0.88
N VAL A 399 -12.16 13.75 1.52
CA VAL A 399 -13.15 12.72 1.10
C VAL A 399 -14.60 13.09 1.41
N HIS A 400 -14.84 13.95 2.41
CA HIS A 400 -16.19 14.34 2.82
C HIS A 400 -16.90 15.19 1.77
N THR A 401 -16.17 16.10 1.14
CA THR A 401 -16.70 16.91 0.02
C THR A 401 -17.10 16.01 -1.14
N VAL A 402 -16.24 15.04 -1.49
CA VAL A 402 -16.53 14.06 -2.55
C VAL A 402 -17.79 13.25 -2.23
N PHE A 403 -17.90 12.75 -1.00
CA PHE A 403 -19.07 11.99 -0.55
C PHE A 403 -20.38 12.77 -0.64
N TRP A 404 -20.45 13.96 -0.02
CA TRP A 404 -21.69 14.73 0.03
C TRP A 404 -22.13 15.22 -1.34
N THR A 405 -21.20 15.74 -2.14
CA THR A 405 -21.50 16.18 -3.51
C THR A 405 -22.02 15.02 -4.36
N SER A 406 -21.35 13.86 -4.31
CA SER A 406 -21.77 12.69 -5.08
C SER A 406 -23.11 12.13 -4.61
N ALA A 407 -23.35 12.04 -3.30
CA ALA A 407 -24.63 11.59 -2.74
C ALA A 407 -25.79 12.49 -3.17
N ILE A 408 -25.62 13.82 -3.04
CA ILE A 408 -26.62 14.82 -3.46
C ILE A 408 -26.87 14.73 -4.97
N ALA A 409 -25.81 14.72 -5.78
CA ALA A 409 -25.93 14.68 -7.23
C ALA A 409 -26.64 13.40 -7.70
N THR A 410 -26.35 12.26 -7.08
CA THR A 410 -26.93 10.98 -7.51
C THR A 410 -28.38 10.83 -7.05
N TRP A 411 -28.69 11.17 -5.79
CA TRP A 411 -30.02 10.93 -5.22
C TRP A 411 -31.02 12.06 -5.45
N LEU A 412 -30.57 13.32 -5.41
CA LEU A 412 -31.46 14.47 -5.53
C LEU A 412 -31.54 15.02 -6.97
N ILE A 413 -30.65 14.59 -7.86
CA ILE A 413 -30.65 15.02 -9.27
C ILE A 413 -30.83 13.84 -10.21
N ASN A 414 -29.89 12.90 -10.28
CA ASN A 414 -29.95 11.82 -11.28
C ASN A 414 -31.26 11.03 -11.19
N LEU A 415 -31.60 10.54 -10.01
CA LEU A 415 -32.78 9.68 -9.83
C LEU A 415 -34.11 10.42 -10.10
N PRO A 416 -34.37 11.63 -9.56
CA PRO A 416 -35.56 12.41 -9.90
C PRO A 416 -35.64 12.76 -11.39
N VAL A 417 -34.53 13.18 -12.01
CA VAL A 417 -34.52 13.52 -13.44
C VAL A 417 -34.80 12.28 -14.30
N ALA A 418 -34.20 11.14 -13.97
CA ALA A 418 -34.44 9.88 -14.67
C ALA A 418 -35.90 9.41 -14.52
N TYR A 419 -36.49 9.51 -13.31
CA TYR A 419 -37.87 9.09 -13.05
C TYR A 419 -38.90 10.04 -13.66
N ILE A 420 -38.80 11.34 -13.36
CA ILE A 420 -39.76 12.36 -13.82
C ILE A 420 -39.62 12.52 -15.33
N GLY A 421 -38.41 12.70 -15.85
CA GLY A 421 -38.18 12.85 -17.28
C GLY A 421 -38.54 11.59 -18.06
N GLY A 422 -38.15 10.41 -17.56
CA GLY A 422 -38.36 9.15 -18.26
C GLY A 422 -39.81 8.69 -18.27
N ILE A 423 -40.48 8.72 -17.11
CA ILE A 423 -41.84 8.17 -16.95
C ILE A 423 -42.90 9.26 -17.04
N THR A 424 -42.80 10.33 -16.26
CA THR A 424 -43.91 11.30 -16.13
C THR A 424 -44.01 12.27 -17.31
N MET A 425 -42.88 12.71 -17.86
CA MET A 425 -42.83 13.62 -19.01
C MET A 425 -42.81 12.88 -20.36
N GLY A 426 -42.67 11.54 -20.34
CA GLY A 426 -42.69 10.72 -21.55
C GLY A 426 -41.46 10.87 -22.47
N TYR A 427 -40.37 11.49 -22.01
CA TYR A 427 -39.14 11.59 -22.81
C TYR A 427 -38.44 10.24 -22.99
N GLY A 428 -38.79 9.22 -22.20
CA GLY A 428 -38.30 7.85 -22.37
C GLY A 428 -36.80 7.70 -22.10
N PHE A 429 -36.09 6.98 -22.98
CA PHE A 429 -34.69 6.59 -22.79
C PHE A 429 -33.68 7.76 -22.65
N PRO A 430 -33.76 8.86 -23.43
CA PRO A 430 -32.88 10.03 -23.28
C PRO A 430 -32.87 10.66 -21.89
N ALA A 431 -34.01 10.66 -21.20
CA ALA A 431 -34.13 11.28 -19.89
C ALA A 431 -33.19 10.66 -18.85
N LEU A 432 -32.93 9.35 -18.97
CA LEU A 432 -32.00 8.64 -18.08
C LEU A 432 -30.58 9.21 -18.22
N TRP A 433 -30.15 9.44 -19.46
CA TRP A 433 -28.81 9.94 -19.74
C TRP A 433 -28.67 11.45 -19.54
N VAL A 434 -29.76 12.21 -19.70
CA VAL A 434 -29.82 13.61 -19.24
C VAL A 434 -29.69 13.68 -17.71
N GLY A 435 -30.29 12.73 -16.98
CA GLY A 435 -30.08 12.56 -15.54
C GLY A 435 -28.60 12.38 -15.20
N VAL A 436 -27.92 11.45 -15.88
CA VAL A 436 -26.47 11.24 -15.71
C VAL A 436 -25.68 12.51 -16.02
N LEU A 437 -25.95 13.17 -17.15
CA LEU A 437 -25.26 14.40 -17.53
C LEU A 437 -25.45 15.51 -16.47
N SER A 438 -26.67 15.71 -15.99
CA SER A 438 -26.97 16.73 -14.98
C SER A 438 -26.26 16.47 -13.64
N MET A 439 -26.15 15.19 -13.24
CA MET A 439 -25.39 14.77 -12.07
C MET A 439 -23.89 15.06 -12.24
N GLU A 440 -23.29 14.67 -13.36
CA GLU A 440 -21.87 14.87 -13.62
C GLU A 440 -21.51 16.37 -13.70
N LEU A 441 -22.37 17.20 -14.30
CA LEU A 441 -22.21 18.66 -14.31
C LEU A 441 -22.16 19.24 -12.89
N LEU A 442 -23.06 18.82 -11.99
CA LEU A 442 -23.04 19.29 -10.59
C LEU A 442 -21.74 18.88 -9.90
N LYS A 443 -21.32 17.61 -10.04
CA LYS A 443 -20.10 17.11 -9.40
C LYS A 443 -18.87 17.85 -9.91
N VAL A 444 -18.72 18.02 -11.22
CA VAL A 444 -17.61 18.79 -11.81
C VAL A 444 -17.59 20.22 -11.32
N GLY A 445 -18.74 20.90 -11.28
CA GLY A 445 -18.84 22.27 -10.77
C GLY A 445 -18.42 22.38 -9.31
N SER A 446 -18.92 21.49 -8.45
CA SER A 446 -18.59 21.45 -7.02
C SER A 446 -17.11 21.12 -6.76
N TYR A 447 -16.54 20.13 -7.45
CA TYR A 447 -15.13 19.77 -7.29
C TYR A 447 -14.20 20.84 -7.83
N SER A 448 -14.53 21.46 -8.97
CA SER A 448 -13.75 22.55 -9.55
C SER A 448 -13.73 23.77 -8.63
N LEU A 449 -14.89 24.15 -8.06
CA LEU A 449 -14.98 25.22 -7.07
C LEU A 449 -14.13 24.89 -5.84
N THR A 450 -14.27 23.68 -5.30
CA THR A 450 -13.49 23.23 -4.14
C THR A 450 -11.99 23.33 -4.44
N LEU A 451 -11.53 22.78 -5.58
CA LEU A 451 -10.13 22.82 -6.00
C LEU A 451 -9.60 24.24 -6.20
N SER A 452 -10.41 25.18 -6.69
CA SER A 452 -10.00 26.58 -6.81
C SER A 452 -9.78 27.28 -5.47
N HIS A 453 -10.50 26.85 -4.41
CA HIS A 453 -10.36 27.40 -3.07
C HIS A 453 -9.30 26.66 -2.21
N VAL A 454 -8.71 25.57 -2.71
CA VAL A 454 -7.68 24.84 -1.99
C VAL A 454 -6.40 25.66 -1.89
N ARG A 455 -6.00 25.97 -0.66
CA ARG A 455 -4.66 26.47 -0.33
C ARG A 455 -3.68 25.30 -0.24
N TRP A 456 -2.94 25.06 -1.32
CA TRP A 456 -2.02 23.92 -1.44
C TRP A 456 -0.95 23.89 -0.34
N GLY A 457 -0.46 25.05 0.09
CA GLY A 457 0.51 25.18 1.20
C GLY A 457 -0.03 24.62 2.51
N ASP A 458 -1.16 25.15 2.97
CA ASP A 458 -1.84 24.71 4.20
C ASP A 458 -2.20 23.22 4.16
N MET A 459 -2.60 22.71 2.98
CA MET A 459 -2.90 21.30 2.82
C MET A 459 -1.66 20.41 2.91
N ALA A 460 -0.53 20.83 2.33
CA ALA A 460 0.73 20.09 2.45
C ALA A 460 1.21 20.05 3.90
N GLU A 461 1.06 21.15 4.64
CA GLU A 461 1.41 21.21 6.06
C GLU A 461 0.54 20.25 6.89
N ARG A 462 -0.80 20.28 6.73
CA ARG A 462 -1.71 19.35 7.42
C ARG A 462 -1.42 17.88 7.10
N VAL A 463 -1.13 17.57 5.84
CA VAL A 463 -0.82 16.20 5.42
C VAL A 463 0.53 15.75 6.00
N LYS A 464 1.53 16.63 5.99
CA LYS A 464 2.84 16.37 6.56
C LYS A 464 2.75 16.19 8.07
N GLU A 465 2.04 17.07 8.77
CA GLU A 465 1.71 16.93 10.17
C GLU A 465 1.01 15.60 10.40
N ALA A 466 -0.03 15.21 9.67
CA ALA A 466 -0.70 13.92 9.86
C ALA A 466 0.22 12.70 9.60
N ALA A 467 1.21 12.83 8.71
CA ALA A 467 2.20 11.80 8.42
C ALA A 467 3.35 11.72 9.46
N GLU A 468 3.62 12.82 10.17
CA GLU A 468 4.63 12.94 11.23
C GLU A 468 4.03 12.73 12.63
N SER A 469 2.86 13.32 12.90
CA SER A 469 2.04 13.30 14.13
C SER A 469 1.22 12.02 14.30
N ALA A 470 1.73 10.88 13.88
CA ALA A 470 1.24 9.62 14.43
C ALA A 470 1.68 9.59 15.92
N PRO A 471 0.89 10.10 16.88
CA PRO A 471 1.38 11.10 17.85
C PRO A 471 1.83 10.51 19.19
N ASP A 472 2.70 11.25 19.86
CA ASP A 472 2.56 11.69 21.26
C ASP A 472 2.12 10.67 22.32
N MET A 473 2.93 9.62 22.50
CA MET A 473 2.99 8.89 23.79
C MET A 473 4.35 9.04 24.47
N GLU A 474 5.32 9.68 23.81
CA GLU A 474 6.66 9.90 24.38
C GLU A 474 6.68 11.09 25.35
N GLN A 475 5.87 12.14 25.11
CA GLN A 475 5.71 13.26 26.05
C GLN A 475 4.82 12.93 27.25
N SER A 476 3.75 12.13 27.08
CA SER A 476 2.95 11.64 28.20
C SER A 476 3.69 10.58 29.02
N ARG A 477 4.58 9.76 28.42
CA ARG A 477 5.50 8.89 29.17
C ARG A 477 6.65 9.64 29.82
N ALA A 478 7.09 10.78 29.29
CA ALA A 478 8.05 11.63 30.00
C ALA A 478 7.42 12.21 31.29
N HIS A 479 6.12 12.55 31.26
CA HIS A 479 5.40 13.00 32.46
C HIS A 479 4.95 11.88 33.40
N MET A 480 4.77 10.63 32.94
CA MET A 480 4.46 9.47 33.78
C MET A 480 5.71 8.68 34.23
N GLY A 481 6.84 8.87 33.55
CA GLY A 481 8.11 8.20 33.83
C GLY A 481 8.87 8.77 35.02
N ASP A 482 8.51 9.98 35.46
CA ASP A 482 9.02 10.55 36.71
C ASP A 482 8.31 10.00 37.96
N ALA A 483 7.23 9.22 37.80
CA ALA A 483 6.42 8.75 38.92
C ALA A 483 6.54 7.25 39.24
N ASN A 484 7.22 6.43 38.44
CA ASN A 484 7.49 5.03 38.80
C ASN A 484 8.78 4.53 38.14
N GLY A 485 9.82 4.38 38.97
CA GLY A 485 11.03 3.65 38.61
C GLY A 485 10.75 2.17 38.34
N ASP A 486 11.58 1.60 37.47
CA ASP A 486 11.83 0.18 37.30
C ASP A 486 10.72 -0.67 36.63
N ALA A 487 10.56 -0.48 35.31
CA ALA A 487 10.08 -1.54 34.42
C ALA A 487 11.06 -1.75 33.25
N PRO A 488 11.48 -3.00 32.93
CA PRO A 488 12.50 -3.24 31.93
C PRO A 488 11.95 -2.98 30.51
N LEU A 489 12.51 -1.98 29.84
CA LEU A 489 12.24 -1.67 28.44
C LEU A 489 12.59 -2.85 27.53
N GLY A 490 11.70 -3.21 26.61
CA GLY A 490 11.93 -4.26 25.62
C GLY A 490 13.18 -3.98 24.77
N LYS A 491 13.90 -5.05 24.37
CA LYS A 491 15.20 -5.03 23.67
C LYS A 491 15.30 -4.07 22.46
N TRP A 492 14.17 -3.73 21.84
CA TRP A 492 14.10 -2.79 20.72
C TRP A 492 14.15 -1.32 21.18
N ALA A 493 13.46 -0.98 22.27
CA ALA A 493 13.49 0.36 22.86
C ALA A 493 14.89 0.70 23.39
N GLN A 494 15.56 -0.26 24.05
CA GLN A 494 16.95 -0.12 24.48
C GLN A 494 17.92 0.18 23.31
N ARG A 495 17.68 -0.39 22.12
CA ARG A 495 18.50 -0.12 20.93
C ARG A 495 18.25 1.25 20.31
N GLN A 496 17.02 1.75 20.37
CA GLN A 496 16.67 3.11 19.93
C GLN A 496 17.26 4.15 20.87
N GLU A 497 17.16 3.91 22.18
CA GLU A 497 17.67 4.80 23.22
C GLU A 497 19.21 4.85 23.25
N ALA A 498 19.86 3.70 23.05
CA ALA A 498 21.31 3.65 22.84
C ALA A 498 21.76 4.41 21.59
N ARG A 499 20.97 4.37 20.51
CA ARG A 499 21.25 5.16 19.29
C ARG A 499 21.04 6.66 19.54
N ARG A 500 19.96 7.06 20.21
CA ARG A 500 19.71 8.48 20.57
C ARG A 500 20.84 9.02 21.46
N ASN A 501 21.26 8.27 22.46
CA ASN A 501 22.36 8.66 23.35
C ASN A 501 23.69 8.77 22.60
N MET A 502 23.95 7.91 21.61
CA MET A 502 25.14 7.99 20.76
C MET A 502 25.13 9.26 19.87
N TYR A 503 23.98 9.68 19.35
CA TYR A 503 23.86 10.93 18.59
C TYR A 503 23.96 12.18 19.49
N ALA A 504 23.36 12.14 20.69
CA ALA A 504 23.46 13.22 21.67
C ALA A 504 24.91 13.45 22.13
N THR A 505 25.62 12.38 22.52
CA THR A 505 27.03 12.47 22.90
C THR A 505 27.93 12.92 21.75
N SER A 506 27.65 12.50 20.51
CA SER A 506 28.37 12.98 19.32
C SER A 506 28.18 14.49 19.10
N THR A 507 26.95 14.99 19.22
CA THR A 507 26.66 16.43 19.03
C THR A 507 27.19 17.30 20.17
N GLU A 508 27.24 16.76 21.39
CA GLU A 508 27.78 17.44 22.56
C GLU A 508 29.32 17.49 22.51
N GLN A 509 29.98 16.41 22.08
CA GLN A 509 31.43 16.41 21.81
C GLN A 509 31.81 17.43 20.73
N VAL A 510 31.02 17.58 19.66
CA VAL A 510 31.24 18.61 18.62
C VAL A 510 31.04 20.02 19.17
N ARG A 511 30.11 20.23 20.12
CA ARG A 511 29.87 21.52 20.78
C ARG A 511 30.99 21.92 21.73
N VAL A 512 31.53 20.95 22.49
CA VAL A 512 32.68 21.15 23.39
C VAL A 512 33.95 21.43 22.59
N HIS A 513 34.15 20.73 21.46
CA HIS A 513 35.30 20.97 20.59
C HIS A 513 35.30 22.36 19.94
N ARG A 514 34.12 22.96 19.74
CA ARG A 514 33.96 24.30 19.16
C ARG A 514 34.16 25.44 20.18
N ARG A 515 34.00 25.17 21.48
CA ARG A 515 34.23 26.15 22.56
C ARG A 515 35.68 26.17 23.08
N GLY A 516 36.50 25.18 22.73
CA GLY A 516 37.90 25.07 23.16
C GLY A 516 38.95 25.66 22.20
N LEU A 517 38.58 26.16 21.02
CA LEU A 517 39.55 26.68 20.04
C LEU A 517 39.77 28.19 20.22
N GLY A 518 40.36 28.54 21.36
CA GLY A 518 41.21 29.72 21.48
C GLY A 518 42.63 29.37 21.01
N ALA A 519 43.12 30.14 20.04
CA ALA A 519 44.50 30.24 19.55
C ALA A 519 45.52 29.16 19.97
N SER A 520 45.94 28.31 19.03
CA SER A 520 47.33 27.84 18.98
C SER A 520 47.76 27.56 17.53
N SER A 521 48.85 28.22 17.12
CA SER A 521 49.45 28.26 15.79
C SER A 521 50.29 27.01 15.42
N ALA A 522 49.98 25.84 15.99
CA ALA A 522 50.82 24.65 15.87
C ALA A 522 50.31 23.59 14.87
N SER A 523 49.09 23.71 14.31
CA SER A 523 48.47 22.64 13.51
C SER A 523 48.68 22.72 11.98
N SER A 524 49.20 23.83 11.45
CA SER A 524 49.40 24.00 10.00
C SER A 524 50.63 23.26 9.44
N ALA A 525 51.62 22.96 10.29
CA ALA A 525 52.89 22.36 9.85
C ALA A 525 52.76 20.92 9.33
N ALA A 526 51.70 20.19 9.72
CA ALA A 526 51.48 18.79 9.34
C ALA A 526 50.46 18.59 8.20
N ALA A 527 49.75 19.65 7.78
CA ALA A 527 48.70 19.54 6.76
C ALA A 527 49.30 19.60 5.35
N MET A 528 49.07 18.55 4.55
CA MET A 528 49.41 18.51 3.12
C MET A 528 48.22 18.98 2.28
N CYS A 529 48.42 20.04 1.51
CA CYS A 529 47.38 20.61 0.66
C CYS A 529 46.99 19.65 -0.48
N GLN A 530 45.71 19.35 -0.65
CA GLN A 530 45.25 18.41 -1.69
C GLN A 530 45.24 19.01 -3.11
N LYS A 531 45.40 20.32 -3.25
CA LYS A 531 45.41 21.02 -4.54
C LYS A 531 46.82 21.11 -5.14
N CYS A 532 47.81 21.52 -4.35
CA CYS A 532 49.19 21.68 -4.80
C CYS A 532 50.20 20.68 -4.22
N LEU A 533 49.75 19.78 -3.32
CA LEU A 533 50.55 18.71 -2.68
C LEU A 533 51.75 19.21 -1.85
N ARG A 534 51.79 20.50 -1.48
CA ARG A 534 52.80 21.06 -0.58
C ARG A 534 52.32 21.04 0.88
N PRO A 535 53.21 20.73 1.85
CA PRO A 535 52.88 20.84 3.27
C PRO A 535 52.81 22.30 3.73
N GLY A 536 52.15 22.56 4.86
CA GLY A 536 52.21 23.84 5.57
C GLY A 536 50.98 24.76 5.43
N HIS A 537 49.93 24.33 4.70
CA HIS A 537 48.68 25.09 4.55
C HIS A 537 47.51 24.18 4.16
N TRP A 538 46.28 24.64 4.40
CA TRP A 538 45.09 23.89 4.05
C TRP A 538 44.66 24.13 2.60
N THR A 539 43.93 23.17 2.02
CA THR A 539 43.48 23.22 0.61
C THR A 539 42.65 24.46 0.28
N TYR A 540 41.88 24.99 1.24
CA TYR A 540 41.05 26.19 1.03
C TYR A 540 41.87 27.51 1.08
N GLU A 541 43.11 27.48 1.58
CA GLU A 541 44.05 28.62 1.61
C GLU A 541 45.01 28.61 0.39
N CYS A 542 44.91 27.60 -0.48
CA CYS A 542 45.89 27.35 -1.54
C CYS A 542 45.70 28.25 -2.78
N LYS A 543 46.64 29.20 -2.96
CA LYS A 543 46.76 30.05 -4.15
C LYS A 543 47.52 29.42 -5.33
N ASN A 544 48.18 28.28 -5.15
CA ASN A 544 48.93 27.60 -6.21
C ASN A 544 48.03 26.84 -7.19
N GLU A 545 48.50 26.65 -8.43
CA GLU A 545 47.84 25.85 -9.47
C GLU A 545 47.74 24.37 -9.08
N ALA A 546 46.71 23.70 -9.61
CA ALA A 546 46.43 22.31 -9.31
C ALA A 546 47.39 21.39 -10.07
N VAL A 547 48.09 20.50 -9.36
CA VAL A 547 48.99 19.52 -9.97
C VAL A 547 48.21 18.24 -10.28
N TYR A 548 48.08 17.89 -11.56
CA TYR A 548 47.41 16.65 -11.96
C TYR A 548 48.36 15.45 -11.83
N VAL A 549 48.03 14.52 -10.92
CA VAL A 549 48.75 13.24 -10.78
C VAL A 549 47.93 12.15 -11.46
N GLN A 550 48.51 11.50 -12.49
CA GLN A 550 47.88 10.38 -13.17
C GLN A 550 47.57 9.25 -12.18
N ARG A 551 46.29 8.87 -12.04
CA ARG A 551 45.89 7.74 -11.19
C ARG A 551 46.01 6.41 -11.96
N PRO A 552 46.63 5.37 -11.38
CA PRO A 552 46.72 4.06 -12.02
C PRO A 552 45.32 3.44 -12.18
N SER A 553 45.08 2.80 -13.32
CA SER A 553 43.79 2.21 -13.67
C SER A 553 43.46 1.00 -12.79
N ARG A 554 42.18 0.64 -12.67
CA ARG A 554 41.72 -0.47 -11.81
C ARG A 554 42.38 -1.81 -12.18
N SER A 555 42.68 -2.01 -13.45
CA SER A 555 43.41 -3.18 -13.97
C SER A 555 44.89 -3.18 -13.56
N GLN A 556 45.54 -2.01 -13.53
CA GLN A 556 46.92 -1.88 -13.02
C GLN A 556 47.00 -2.10 -11.50
N GLN A 557 46.01 -1.61 -10.74
CA GLN A 557 45.93 -1.82 -9.29
C GLN A 557 45.62 -3.28 -8.91
N LEU A 558 44.96 -4.04 -9.80
CA LEU A 558 44.72 -5.47 -9.61
C LEU A 558 45.97 -6.31 -9.92
N LYS A 559 46.79 -5.90 -10.89
CA LYS A 559 48.06 -6.55 -11.23
C LYS A 559 49.17 -6.25 -10.21
N ASN A 560 49.21 -5.04 -9.65
CA ASN A 560 50.17 -4.67 -8.61
C ASN A 560 49.43 -4.05 -7.40
N PRO A 561 49.16 -4.83 -6.35
CA PRO A 561 48.45 -4.36 -5.16
C PRO A 561 49.12 -3.19 -4.44
N LYS A 562 50.43 -2.97 -4.64
CA LYS A 562 51.18 -1.85 -4.05
C LYS A 562 50.80 -0.47 -4.63
N LEU A 563 50.10 -0.45 -5.77
CA LEU A 563 49.60 0.79 -6.40
C LEU A 563 48.27 1.28 -5.79
N ARG A 564 47.67 0.52 -4.87
CA ARG A 564 46.51 1.00 -4.11
C ARG A 564 46.98 1.99 -3.05
N GLN A 565 46.40 3.20 -3.05
CA GLN A 565 46.64 4.14 -1.96
C GLN A 565 46.17 3.52 -0.64
N PRO A 566 47.00 3.54 0.42
CA PRO A 566 46.57 3.11 1.73
C PRO A 566 45.46 4.05 2.22
N PHE A 567 44.35 3.47 2.65
CA PHE A 567 43.29 4.22 3.32
C PHE A 567 43.87 4.87 4.58
N ASN A 568 43.49 6.14 4.82
CA ASN A 568 44.03 6.97 5.89
C ASN A 568 44.11 6.19 7.21
N LYS A 569 45.31 6.09 7.81
CA LYS A 569 45.59 5.27 9.01
C LYS A 569 45.17 5.94 10.32
N ASP A 570 44.39 7.00 10.27
CA ASP A 570 43.81 7.62 11.46
C ASP A 570 42.55 6.85 11.86
N LYS A 571 42.73 5.77 12.64
CA LYS A 571 41.63 5.19 13.42
C LYS A 571 41.17 6.28 14.42
N PRO A 572 39.86 6.53 14.57
CA PRO A 572 39.36 7.45 15.60
C PRO A 572 39.83 6.98 17.01
N PRO A 573 40.13 7.91 17.93
CA PRO A 573 40.78 7.63 19.22
C PRO A 573 40.05 6.57 20.07
N GLU A 574 38.72 6.45 19.93
CA GLU A 574 37.89 5.44 20.60
C GLU A 574 38.35 3.99 20.38
N LEU A 575 38.83 3.64 19.18
CA LEU A 575 39.24 2.26 18.87
C LEU A 575 40.64 1.92 19.40
N GLN A 576 41.48 2.92 19.71
CA GLN A 576 42.79 2.68 20.31
C GLN A 576 42.69 2.44 21.81
N ASP A 577 41.73 3.08 22.47
CA ASP A 577 41.49 2.91 23.90
C ASP A 577 40.78 1.58 24.21
N GLU A 578 39.90 1.10 23.32
CA GLU A 578 39.32 -0.24 23.44
C GLU A 578 40.33 -1.36 23.22
N GLU A 579 41.26 -1.24 22.25
CA GLU A 579 42.33 -2.22 22.06
C GLU A 579 43.31 -2.23 23.24
N LYS A 580 43.70 -1.06 23.75
CA LYS A 580 44.55 -0.94 24.95
C LYS A 580 43.86 -1.45 26.20
N ALA A 581 42.56 -1.20 26.39
CA ALA A 581 41.77 -1.71 27.51
C ALA A 581 41.59 -3.24 27.43
N ALA A 582 41.35 -3.78 26.23
CA ALA A 582 41.28 -5.22 26.00
C ALA A 582 42.63 -5.91 26.24
N GLU A 583 43.74 -5.27 25.88
CA GLU A 583 45.09 -5.78 26.12
C GLU A 583 45.50 -5.67 27.60
N LYS A 584 45.11 -4.59 28.29
CA LYS A 584 45.26 -4.44 29.76
C LYS A 584 44.44 -5.49 30.51
N SER A 585 43.20 -5.74 30.07
CA SER A 585 42.31 -6.76 30.64
C SER A 585 42.85 -8.18 30.42
N LYS A 586 43.42 -8.48 29.25
CA LYS A 586 44.10 -9.76 28.98
C LYS A 586 45.39 -9.92 29.81
N LYS A 587 46.17 -8.85 30.00
CA LYS A 587 47.35 -8.86 30.90
C LYS A 587 46.97 -9.05 32.36
N LEU A 588 45.89 -8.39 32.84
CA LEU A 588 45.36 -8.56 34.20
C LEU A 588 44.83 -9.97 34.44
N LYS A 589 44.07 -10.54 33.50
CA LYS A 589 43.60 -11.94 33.59
C LYS A 589 44.73 -12.97 33.58
N ARG A 590 45.84 -12.71 32.86
CA ARG A 590 47.05 -13.54 32.92
C ARG A 590 47.75 -13.42 34.27
N LYS A 591 47.89 -12.21 34.81
CA LYS A 591 48.51 -11.94 36.12
C LYS A 591 47.73 -12.56 37.28
N ASP A 592 46.39 -12.55 37.22
CA ASP A 592 45.54 -13.23 38.21
C ASP A 592 45.63 -14.75 38.12
N LYS A 593 45.77 -15.32 36.91
CA LYS A 593 45.99 -16.77 36.73
C LYS A 593 47.34 -17.20 37.30
N ASP A 594 48.39 -16.40 37.10
CA ASP A 594 49.73 -16.66 37.64
C ASP A 594 49.80 -16.47 39.17
N ASN A 595 49.06 -15.50 39.72
CA ASN A 595 48.92 -15.34 41.17
C ASN A 595 48.09 -16.47 41.81
N LYS A 596 47.05 -16.98 41.14
CA LYS A 596 46.25 -18.12 41.62
C LYS A 596 47.03 -19.44 41.54
N ALA A 597 47.98 -19.55 40.60
CA ALA A 597 48.93 -20.66 40.51
C ALA A 597 50.00 -20.58 41.62
N LYS A 598 50.54 -19.38 41.92
CA LYS A 598 51.49 -19.16 43.02
C LYS A 598 50.86 -19.31 44.43
N LYS A 599 49.57 -19.01 44.60
CA LYS A 599 48.85 -19.22 45.88
C LYS A 599 48.48 -20.68 46.15
N LYS A 600 48.52 -21.56 45.13
CA LYS A 600 48.32 -23.01 45.27
C LYS A 600 49.62 -23.79 45.53
N SER A 601 50.79 -23.16 45.36
CA SER A 601 52.10 -23.76 45.62
C SER A 601 52.71 -23.37 46.97
N SER A 602 51.98 -22.68 47.84
CA SER A 602 52.46 -22.21 49.15
C SER A 602 51.61 -22.67 50.35
N SER A 603 50.82 -23.74 50.21
CA SER A 603 50.01 -24.32 51.30
C SER A 603 50.27 -25.82 51.51
N SER A 604 51.54 -26.21 51.61
CA SER A 604 51.95 -27.52 52.11
C SER A 604 53.10 -27.34 53.10
N HIS A 605 53.01 -27.99 54.26
CA HIS A 605 53.73 -27.79 55.53
C HIS A 605 52.95 -26.81 56.42
N THR A 606 52.35 -27.18 57.56
CA THR A 606 52.75 -28.11 58.62
C THR A 606 51.54 -28.66 59.39
N ARG A 607 51.77 -29.77 60.11
CA ARG A 607 50.80 -30.63 60.80
C ARG A 607 50.46 -30.16 62.24
N HIS A 608 49.36 -30.74 62.74
CA HIS A 608 49.10 -31.30 64.08
C HIS A 608 48.21 -30.56 65.10
N SER A 609 47.27 -31.38 65.61
CA SER A 609 46.73 -31.55 66.97
C SER A 609 45.69 -30.57 67.53
N ASP A 610 44.48 -31.15 67.63
CA ASP A 610 43.66 -31.35 68.83
C ASP A 610 42.75 -30.26 69.42
N SER A 611 41.58 -30.79 69.83
CA SER A 611 40.71 -30.44 70.96
C SER A 611 39.75 -29.24 70.88
N ASP A 612 38.47 -29.63 70.80
CA ASP A 612 37.40 -29.34 71.76
C ASP A 612 36.67 -28.00 71.84
N SER A 613 35.40 -28.16 72.22
CA SER A 613 34.43 -27.24 72.85
C SER A 613 33.74 -26.22 71.92
N SER A 614 32.47 -26.41 71.54
CA SER A 614 31.20 -26.42 72.30
C SER A 614 30.70 -25.03 72.69
N SER A 615 29.54 -24.64 72.13
CA SER A 615 28.42 -23.86 72.69
C SER A 615 27.73 -23.12 71.53
N ASP A 616 26.63 -23.62 71.00
CA ASP A 616 25.26 -23.43 71.50
C ASP A 616 24.84 -21.95 71.58
N SER A 617 23.94 -21.54 70.68
CA SER A 617 22.62 -21.05 71.08
C SER A 617 21.70 -20.87 69.87
N SER A 618 20.69 -21.72 69.89
CA SER A 618 19.41 -21.73 69.20
C SER A 618 18.61 -20.42 69.24
N SER A 619 17.82 -20.18 68.18
CA SER A 619 16.37 -19.96 68.27
C SER A 619 15.82 -19.89 66.84
N SER A 620 15.15 -20.94 66.37
CA SER A 620 13.67 -21.11 66.36
C SER A 620 13.10 -20.75 64.97
N SER A 621 12.80 -21.79 64.16
CA SER A 621 11.44 -22.28 63.84
C SER A 621 10.72 -21.35 62.84
N SER A 622 10.14 -21.82 61.73
CA SER A 622 9.30 -23.01 61.62
C SER A 622 9.10 -23.40 60.16
N ASP A 623 8.82 -24.69 60.01
CA ASP A 623 8.57 -25.47 58.82
C ASP A 623 7.43 -24.99 57.92
N SER A 624 7.52 -25.36 56.64
CA SER A 624 6.40 -25.94 55.90
C SER A 624 6.95 -26.85 54.80
N SER A 625 6.84 -28.15 55.08
CA SER A 625 7.13 -29.30 54.23
C SER A 625 6.00 -29.61 53.26
N GLY A 626 6.34 -30.30 52.16
CA GLY A 626 5.43 -31.02 51.26
C GLY A 626 5.49 -30.44 49.84
N SER A 627 5.89 -31.15 48.79
CA SER A 627 5.70 -32.58 48.53
C SER A 627 6.70 -33.05 47.47
N ASP A 628 7.31 -34.20 47.71
CA ASP A 628 8.05 -34.97 46.72
C ASP A 628 7.11 -35.64 45.71
N SER A 629 7.59 -35.80 44.48
CA SER A 629 7.15 -36.84 43.56
C SER A 629 8.32 -37.17 42.64
N ASP A 630 9.14 -38.12 43.08
CA ASP A 630 10.11 -38.81 42.26
C ASP A 630 9.42 -39.67 41.20
N SER A 631 10.03 -39.75 40.02
CA SER A 631 9.97 -40.92 39.14
C SER A 631 11.26 -40.97 38.31
N SER A 632 12.23 -41.71 38.83
CA SER A 632 13.36 -42.31 38.11
C SER A 632 12.81 -43.35 37.09
N SER A 633 13.42 -43.68 35.96
CA SER A 633 14.76 -44.26 35.81
C SER A 633 15.01 -44.67 34.34
N SER A 634 16.29 -44.64 33.93
CA SER A 634 17.09 -45.56 33.06
C SER A 634 16.38 -46.57 32.15
N SER A 635 16.86 -47.07 31.00
CA SER A 635 18.13 -47.11 30.23
C SER A 635 17.78 -48.01 29.01
N SER A 636 18.40 -47.97 27.83
CA SER A 636 19.64 -48.68 27.46
C SER A 636 19.68 -48.75 25.93
N ASP A 637 20.88 -48.64 25.36
CA ASP A 637 21.49 -49.41 24.25
C ASP A 637 20.58 -50.34 23.41
N SER A 638 20.71 -50.53 22.11
CA SER A 638 21.80 -50.36 21.14
C SER A 638 21.24 -50.91 19.82
N ASP A 639 21.49 -50.30 18.66
CA ASP A 639 22.06 -51.08 17.55
C ASP A 639 22.54 -50.27 16.35
N ARG A 640 23.50 -50.91 15.68
CA ARG A 640 24.52 -50.39 14.81
C ARG A 640 24.14 -50.59 13.34
N SER A 641 24.57 -49.65 12.48
CA SER A 641 25.47 -49.90 11.34
C SER A 641 25.04 -49.43 9.93
N GLY A 642 26.01 -48.76 9.28
CA GLY A 642 26.21 -48.69 7.82
C GLY A 642 25.47 -47.56 7.10
N ARG A 643 26.07 -46.69 6.27
CA ARG A 643 27.29 -46.80 5.47
C ARG A 643 27.67 -45.40 4.92
N ARG A 644 28.99 -45.12 4.94
CA ARG A 644 29.84 -44.55 3.85
C ARG A 644 29.50 -43.13 3.30
N ARG A 645 30.46 -42.30 2.88
CA ARG A 645 31.93 -42.16 3.02
C ARG A 645 32.28 -40.79 2.42
N HIS A 646 33.40 -40.27 2.88
CA HIS A 646 34.11 -39.07 2.47
C HIS A 646 34.63 -39.03 1.02
N HIS A 647 34.79 -37.78 0.54
CA HIS A 647 35.89 -37.19 -0.25
C HIS A 647 36.19 -37.54 -1.72
N SER A 648 36.58 -36.45 -2.40
CA SER A 648 37.68 -36.29 -3.39
C SER A 648 37.21 -36.06 -4.84
N LYS A 649 37.19 -34.81 -5.32
CA LYS A 649 38.27 -34.11 -6.06
C LYS A 649 38.55 -34.64 -7.48
N ARG A 650 38.30 -33.71 -8.43
CA ARG A 650 39.15 -33.31 -9.57
C ARG A 650 39.02 -34.03 -10.93
N GLN A 651 39.02 -33.16 -11.95
CA GLN A 651 39.40 -33.30 -13.37
C GLN A 651 38.38 -33.98 -14.31
N ARG A 652 38.26 -33.68 -15.61
CA ARG A 652 38.54 -32.56 -16.54
C ARG A 652 38.23 -33.18 -17.92
N LYS A 653 37.49 -32.48 -18.83
CA LYS A 653 37.24 -32.84 -20.25
C LYS A 653 36.36 -34.10 -20.46
N ASN A 654 35.43 -34.20 -21.40
CA ASN A 654 35.04 -33.42 -22.57
C ASN A 654 33.56 -32.99 -22.46
#